data_AF-A0A1U9K1Q8-F1
#
_entry.id   AF-A0A1U9K1Q8-F1
#
_cell.length_a   1.000
_cell.length_b   1.000
_cell.length_c   1.000
_cell.angle_alpha   90.00
_cell.angle_beta   90.00
_cell.angle_gamma   90.00
#
_symmetry.space_group_name_H-M   'P 1'
#
loop_
_entity.id
_entity.type
_entity.pdbx_description
1 polymer ?
#
loop_
_entity_poly.entity_id
_entity_poly.type
_entity_poly.pdbx_seq_one_letter_code
_entity_poly.pdbx_strand_id
1 'polypeptide(L)'
;MRDAQGQPNGELREMAAMHAVFEALGRSVFEEVASLATLQNYAKAAQRTGITTITDLYNPLSDQGVAALVESSQQPQYPVRLVPAMGALDWQNHQGIERIVACQELSNAKLHFGLVKVMTDGSIQGFSARMLWPGYHNGHENGIWNAPPETLKQIVLDYHQAGLQMHIHTNGDEAVELMLDAIEEAQSLWYRADHRHTLQHCQFISQAQMRRAAKLGVCLNMFVNHIYYWGDIHREKTLGYTRSRRMQPLRSARQLGVPIAMHCDAPVTPLGPLFSMWCAVARKTASGHVLGEHEALTIPEALELMTLGAAYTLHMDDQVGSLEVGKFADMVALDRDLYAIDTDELLDVEVLATVLGVRCILMPNTKPIATTLLTGFLGSGKTTYLNQLLQTDIPARSIVLVNDFGRINIDASLIAYQDDDVIRLNNGCVCCTLGASMAEKLAEIGRMDPPPTALFMELSGVANAARVADMIRVAQRFELNEVRCFVDVSLAALHAADPRVNTVWAQQILSATHLVFNRLTPEQSLPTCLEQLVNQSAAQLHYDYAATVPPVPVVASLPRPVTTPTKGWHSVSFESNQVLAVEDVRAVLETFTDVLYRAKGMLHAEAGRGWVVQWTKTQCVITPSARPVSQTQLVFIGMDEAGLEQLVQRLHCLQTGSVA
;
A
#
# COMPACT_ATOMS: atom_id res chain seq x y z
N MET A 1 18.47 -11.90 11.61
CA MET A 1 17.65 -13.08 11.93
C MET A 1 18.28 -14.31 11.29
N ARG A 2 18.14 -15.51 11.87
CA ARG A 2 18.71 -16.75 11.30
C ARG A 2 17.59 -17.70 10.89
N ASP A 3 17.77 -18.43 9.80
CA ASP A 3 16.88 -19.51 9.38
C ASP A 3 17.02 -20.75 10.30
N ALA A 4 16.27 -21.81 9.99
CA ALA A 4 16.31 -23.06 10.74
C ALA A 4 17.68 -23.76 10.71
N GLN A 5 18.56 -23.36 9.79
CA GLN A 5 19.92 -23.85 9.60
C GLN A 5 20.97 -22.92 10.24
N GLY A 6 20.52 -21.86 10.93
CA GLY A 6 21.39 -20.91 11.61
C GLY A 6 22.05 -19.88 10.68
N GLN A 7 21.66 -19.79 9.41
CA GLN A 7 22.21 -18.82 8.45
C GLN A 7 21.38 -17.53 8.44
N PRO A 8 21.98 -16.34 8.20
CA PRO A 8 21.22 -15.11 8.04
C PRO A 8 20.16 -15.24 6.93
N ASN A 9 18.88 -15.02 7.25
CA ASN A 9 17.77 -15.18 6.30
C ASN A 9 17.48 -13.93 5.46
N GLY A 10 18.30 -12.87 5.56
CA GLY A 10 18.11 -11.61 4.86
C GLY A 10 17.03 -10.68 5.43
N GLU A 11 16.34 -11.05 6.53
CA GLU A 11 15.31 -10.22 7.16
C GLU A 11 15.91 -9.22 8.16
N LEU A 12 15.56 -7.95 7.97
CA LEU A 12 15.89 -6.83 8.86
C LEU A 12 14.61 -6.39 9.58
N ARG A 13 14.69 -6.23 10.90
CA ARG A 13 13.56 -5.80 11.73
C ARG A 13 13.95 -4.57 12.53
N GLU A 14 13.08 -3.57 12.48
CA GLU A 14 13.20 -2.31 13.23
C GLU A 14 14.45 -1.48 12.92
N MET A 15 14.50 -0.26 13.47
CA MET A 15 15.55 0.73 13.15
C MET A 15 16.95 0.26 13.50
N ALA A 16 17.13 -0.55 14.56
CA ALA A 16 18.45 -1.07 14.92
C ALA A 16 19.09 -1.91 13.81
N ALA A 17 18.30 -2.73 13.10
CA ALA A 17 18.81 -3.52 11.98
C ALA A 17 18.91 -2.70 10.69
N MET A 18 17.96 -1.79 10.46
CA MET A 18 17.93 -0.94 9.27
C MET A 18 19.08 0.08 9.24
N HIS A 19 19.42 0.68 10.39
CA HIS A 19 20.52 1.65 10.51
C HIS A 19 21.87 1.05 10.10
N ALA A 20 22.16 -0.19 10.48
CA ALA A 20 23.40 -0.87 10.06
C ALA A 20 23.51 -1.00 8.53
N VAL A 21 22.38 -1.14 7.84
CA VAL A 21 22.34 -1.17 6.37
C VAL A 21 22.49 0.23 5.78
N PHE A 22 21.82 1.23 6.36
CA PHE A 22 21.98 2.62 5.91
C PHE A 22 23.42 3.11 6.03
N GLU A 23 24.08 2.80 7.15
CA GLU A 23 25.51 3.07 7.36
C GLU A 23 26.38 2.36 6.34
N ALA A 24 26.15 1.06 6.10
CA ALA A 24 26.92 0.28 5.13
C ALA A 24 26.76 0.78 3.69
N LEU A 25 25.58 1.31 3.34
CA LEU A 25 25.29 1.86 2.02
C LEU A 25 25.72 3.34 1.88
N GLY A 26 26.04 4.01 2.98
CA GLY A 26 26.28 5.46 3.02
C GLY A 26 25.07 6.27 2.55
N ARG A 27 23.86 5.71 2.71
CA ARG A 27 22.60 6.33 2.29
C ARG A 27 21.52 6.04 3.31
N SER A 28 20.88 7.09 3.80
CA SER A 28 19.69 7.00 4.66
C SER A 28 18.45 7.39 3.87
N VAL A 29 17.40 6.57 3.95
CA VAL A 29 16.09 6.93 3.39
C VAL A 29 15.60 8.23 4.01
N PHE A 30 15.90 8.48 5.29
CA PHE A 30 15.52 9.71 6.00
C PHE A 30 16.23 10.96 5.48
N GLU A 31 17.41 10.82 4.88
CA GLU A 31 18.11 11.93 4.23
C GLU A 31 17.60 12.17 2.80
N GLU A 32 17.34 11.10 2.04
CA GLU A 32 16.81 11.21 0.68
C GLU A 32 15.41 11.86 0.65
N VAL A 33 14.58 11.61 1.68
CA VAL A 33 13.26 12.24 1.80
C VAL A 33 13.32 13.72 2.21
N ALA A 34 14.43 14.18 2.78
CA ALA A 34 14.62 15.57 3.19
C ALA A 34 15.04 16.50 2.02
N SER A 35 15.15 15.97 0.78
CA SER A 35 15.49 16.80 -0.38
C SER A 35 14.41 17.84 -0.71
N LEU A 36 14.83 18.98 -1.26
CA LEU A 36 13.92 20.07 -1.68
C LEU A 36 12.82 19.57 -2.63
N ALA A 37 13.20 18.73 -3.61
CA ALA A 37 12.26 18.17 -4.58
C ALA A 37 11.23 17.24 -3.90
N THR A 38 11.67 16.40 -2.96
CA THR A 38 10.76 15.51 -2.21
C THR A 38 9.80 16.31 -1.35
N LEU A 39 10.29 17.30 -0.59
CA LEU A 39 9.46 18.19 0.23
C LEU A 39 8.41 18.94 -0.60
N GLN A 40 8.78 19.45 -1.77
CA GLN A 40 7.83 20.10 -2.69
C GLN A 40 6.79 19.12 -3.25
N ASN A 41 7.21 17.92 -3.64
CA ASN A 41 6.30 16.91 -4.21
C ASN A 41 5.31 16.39 -3.16
N TYR A 42 5.78 16.14 -1.94
CA TYR A 42 4.94 15.71 -0.84
C TYR A 42 3.95 16.80 -0.42
N ALA A 43 4.40 18.05 -0.33
CA ALA A 43 3.52 19.19 -0.03
C ALA A 43 2.42 19.38 -1.10
N LYS A 44 2.74 19.19 -2.38
CA LYS A 44 1.73 19.20 -3.46
C LYS A 44 0.74 18.04 -3.33
N ALA A 45 1.20 16.86 -2.92
CA ALA A 45 0.31 15.72 -2.68
C ALA A 45 -0.64 15.99 -1.49
N ALA A 46 -0.12 16.52 -0.39
CA ALA A 46 -0.91 16.93 0.77
C ALA A 46 -1.96 17.99 0.39
N GLN A 47 -1.55 19.04 -0.33
CA GLN A 47 -2.45 20.09 -0.79
C GLN A 47 -3.59 19.55 -1.65
N ARG A 48 -3.33 18.55 -2.51
CA ARG A 48 -4.35 17.92 -3.37
C ARG A 48 -5.45 17.20 -2.59
N THR A 49 -5.16 16.84 -1.34
CA THR A 49 -6.10 16.17 -0.42
C THR A 49 -6.74 17.09 0.61
N GLY A 50 -6.61 18.41 0.45
CA GLY A 50 -7.16 19.37 1.42
C GLY A 50 -6.31 19.57 2.67
N ILE A 51 -5.06 19.07 2.70
CA ILE A 51 -4.18 19.20 3.87
C ILE A 51 -3.39 20.51 3.78
N THR A 52 -3.46 21.33 4.82
CA THR A 52 -2.75 22.61 4.94
C THR A 52 -1.58 22.58 5.93
N THR A 53 -1.58 21.64 6.89
CA THR A 53 -0.52 21.46 7.88
C THR A 53 -0.14 19.99 7.96
N ILE A 54 1.16 19.69 7.95
CA ILE A 54 1.69 18.33 8.09
C ILE A 54 2.78 18.27 9.15
N THR A 55 2.83 17.16 9.86
CA THR A 55 3.91 16.84 10.81
C THR A 55 4.84 15.83 10.17
N ASP A 56 6.11 16.20 10.00
CA ASP A 56 7.16 15.25 9.64
C ASP A 56 7.62 14.58 10.94
N LEU A 57 6.96 13.48 11.28
CA LEU A 57 6.94 12.94 12.64
C LEU A 57 8.23 12.18 13.01
N TYR A 58 9.19 12.01 12.12
CA TYR A 58 10.54 11.52 12.43
C TYR A 58 11.56 12.17 11.49
N ASN A 59 12.22 13.22 11.95
CA ASN A 59 13.22 13.94 11.18
C ASN A 59 14.57 13.97 11.93
N PRO A 60 15.69 13.55 11.31
CA PRO A 60 17.00 13.61 11.97
C PRO A 60 17.46 15.03 12.32
N LEU A 61 16.88 16.06 11.69
CA LEU A 61 17.32 17.45 11.75
C LEU A 61 18.80 17.63 11.40
N SER A 62 19.29 16.91 10.39
CA SER A 62 20.63 17.15 9.83
C SER A 62 20.74 18.58 9.27
N ASP A 63 21.96 19.12 9.16
CA ASP A 63 22.14 20.48 8.64
C ASP A 63 21.58 20.66 7.23
N GLN A 64 21.75 19.65 6.38
CA GLN A 64 21.16 19.65 5.04
C GLN A 64 19.63 19.59 5.08
N GLY A 65 19.04 18.75 5.93
CA GLY A 65 17.59 18.63 6.07
C GLY A 65 16.96 19.92 6.59
N VAL A 66 17.55 20.53 7.61
CA VAL A 66 17.11 21.82 8.16
C VAL A 66 17.20 22.92 7.10
N ALA A 67 18.31 23.01 6.36
CA ALA A 67 18.44 23.97 5.27
C ALA A 67 17.35 23.80 4.20
N ALA A 68 17.05 22.55 3.80
CA ALA A 68 16.01 22.25 2.82
C ALA A 68 14.59 22.59 3.32
N LEU A 69 14.30 22.36 4.61
CA LEU A 69 13.04 22.74 5.25
C LEU A 69 12.86 24.26 5.27
N VAL A 70 13.90 24.99 5.66
CA VAL A 70 13.90 26.46 5.69
C VAL A 70 13.73 27.02 4.28
N GLU A 71 14.52 26.56 3.33
CA GLU A 71 14.43 27.00 1.93
C GLU A 71 13.05 26.70 1.34
N SER A 72 12.52 25.49 1.56
CA SER A 72 11.18 25.10 1.08
C SER A 72 10.10 26.01 1.66
N SER A 73 10.08 26.18 2.98
CA SER A 73 9.00 26.92 3.67
C SER A 73 8.99 28.41 3.36
N GLN A 74 10.14 29.01 3.03
CA GLN A 74 10.25 30.41 2.62
C GLN A 74 9.72 30.66 1.20
N GLN A 75 9.64 29.62 0.36
CA GLN A 75 9.08 29.78 -0.98
C GLN A 75 7.60 30.21 -0.90
N PRO A 76 7.20 31.32 -1.55
CA PRO A 76 5.80 31.77 -1.55
C PRO A 76 4.83 30.68 -2.00
N GLN A 77 5.25 29.88 -2.98
CA GLN A 77 4.51 28.77 -3.58
C GLN A 77 4.52 27.47 -2.75
N TYR A 78 5.18 27.41 -1.60
CA TYR A 78 5.13 26.23 -0.75
C TYR A 78 3.72 26.07 -0.15
N PRO A 79 3.04 24.93 -0.36
CA PRO A 79 1.58 24.86 -0.20
C PRO A 79 1.09 24.32 1.15
N VAL A 80 1.97 24.03 2.11
CA VAL A 80 1.60 23.53 3.45
C VAL A 80 2.45 24.18 4.54
N ARG A 81 2.03 24.05 5.79
CA ARG A 81 2.84 24.30 7.00
C ARG A 81 3.49 23.01 7.45
N LEU A 82 4.76 23.07 7.79
CA LEU A 82 5.59 21.96 8.24
C LEU A 82 5.80 22.05 9.75
N VAL A 83 5.63 20.92 10.42
CA VAL A 83 5.95 20.75 11.83
C VAL A 83 6.87 19.53 11.99
N PRO A 84 8.19 19.67 11.77
CA PRO A 84 9.11 18.55 11.92
C PRO A 84 9.32 18.18 13.40
N ALA A 85 9.36 16.88 13.69
CA ALA A 85 9.67 16.32 14.99
C ALA A 85 11.04 15.62 14.96
N MET A 86 11.97 16.07 15.79
CA MET A 86 13.34 15.55 15.82
C MET A 86 13.38 14.10 16.34
N GLY A 87 14.02 13.18 15.62
CA GLY A 87 14.25 11.82 16.09
C GLY A 87 15.19 11.78 17.31
N ALA A 88 14.66 11.52 18.51
CA ALA A 88 15.45 11.55 19.74
C ALA A 88 16.57 10.51 19.77
N LEU A 89 16.36 9.35 19.13
CA LEU A 89 17.34 8.26 19.10
C LEU A 89 18.50 8.50 18.12
N ASP A 90 18.40 9.51 17.27
CA ASP A 90 19.48 9.89 16.35
C ASP A 90 20.56 10.75 17.03
N TRP A 91 20.32 11.15 18.29
CA TRP A 91 21.17 12.06 19.05
C TRP A 91 21.47 11.54 20.44
N GLN A 92 22.60 11.94 21.01
CA GLN A 92 22.74 11.94 22.48
C GLN A 92 21.79 13.01 23.05
N ASN A 93 21.10 12.72 24.15
CA ASN A 93 20.02 13.58 24.68
C ASN A 93 20.42 15.05 24.78
N HIS A 94 21.59 15.37 25.37
CA HIS A 94 22.03 16.75 25.51
C HIS A 94 22.28 17.46 24.16
N GLN A 95 22.86 16.76 23.18
CA GLN A 95 23.10 17.29 21.83
C GLN A 95 21.79 17.49 21.07
N GLY A 96 20.85 16.55 21.22
CA GLY A 96 19.52 16.68 20.63
C GLY A 96 18.76 17.88 21.19
N ILE A 97 18.80 18.09 22.51
CA ILE A 97 18.20 19.27 23.15
C ILE A 97 18.81 20.56 22.61
N GLU A 98 20.14 20.67 22.54
CA GLU A 98 20.82 21.83 21.95
C GLU A 98 20.41 22.03 20.48
N ARG A 99 20.32 20.95 19.71
CA ARG A 99 19.95 20.99 18.29
C ARG A 99 18.53 21.49 18.06
N ILE A 100 17.53 20.96 18.76
CA ILE A 100 16.14 21.36 18.57
C ILE A 100 15.92 22.80 19.01
N VAL A 101 16.54 23.24 20.12
CA VAL A 101 16.48 24.62 20.59
C VAL A 101 17.08 25.57 19.57
N ALA A 102 18.23 25.23 18.98
CA ALA A 102 18.82 26.03 17.90
C ALA A 102 17.91 26.10 16.65
N CYS A 103 17.24 24.99 16.31
CA CYS A 103 16.32 24.97 15.16
C CYS A 103 15.06 25.82 15.40
N GLN A 104 14.60 26.00 16.65
CA GLN A 104 13.43 26.82 16.95
C GLN A 104 13.58 28.26 16.45
N GLU A 105 14.78 28.83 16.49
CA GLU A 105 15.09 30.17 15.98
C GLU A 105 14.90 30.30 14.45
N LEU A 106 14.88 29.19 13.72
CA LEU A 106 14.70 29.13 12.27
C LEU A 106 13.22 28.97 11.87
N SER A 107 12.31 28.89 12.84
CA SER A 107 10.87 28.77 12.59
C SER A 107 10.33 30.01 11.86
N ASN A 108 9.28 29.82 11.07
CA ASN A 108 8.59 30.87 10.34
C ASN A 108 7.10 30.55 10.20
N ALA A 109 6.33 31.38 9.49
CA ALA A 109 4.89 31.19 9.36
C ALA A 109 4.45 29.80 8.81
N LYS A 110 5.30 29.15 7.99
CA LYS A 110 5.04 27.82 7.41
C LYS A 110 5.95 26.72 7.96
N LEU A 111 6.81 26.97 8.93
CA LEU A 111 7.73 25.99 9.50
C LEU A 111 7.85 26.17 11.00
N HIS A 112 7.50 25.13 11.76
CA HIS A 112 7.39 25.17 13.22
C HIS A 112 8.26 24.07 13.84
N PHE A 113 9.43 24.42 14.34
CA PHE A 113 10.28 23.47 15.09
C PHE A 113 9.90 23.43 16.58
N GLY A 114 10.31 22.35 17.27
CA GLY A 114 10.17 22.22 18.72
C GLY A 114 9.67 20.86 19.20
N LEU A 115 9.21 20.01 18.27
CA LEU A 115 8.75 18.67 18.59
C LEU A 115 9.90 17.66 18.61
N VAL A 116 9.80 16.69 19.50
CA VAL A 116 10.72 15.57 19.60
C VAL A 116 9.96 14.26 19.41
N LYS A 117 10.40 13.41 18.48
CA LYS A 117 9.87 12.07 18.28
C LYS A 117 10.69 11.05 19.06
N VAL A 118 10.02 10.23 19.85
CA VAL A 118 10.63 9.08 20.52
C VAL A 118 10.05 7.79 19.94
N MET A 119 10.91 6.93 19.41
CA MET A 119 10.55 5.58 18.97
C MET A 119 10.72 4.59 20.13
N THR A 120 9.74 3.71 20.38
CA THR A 120 9.77 2.81 21.55
C THR A 120 9.65 1.34 21.14
N ASP A 121 8.54 0.93 20.54
CA ASP A 121 8.26 -0.41 20.04
C ASP A 121 8.02 -0.43 18.53
N GLY A 122 7.79 -1.62 17.98
CA GLY A 122 7.50 -1.79 16.56
C GLY A 122 6.01 -1.68 16.21
N SER A 123 5.53 -2.60 15.39
CA SER A 123 4.14 -2.64 14.90
C SER A 123 3.46 -3.98 15.23
N ILE A 124 2.15 -3.95 15.46
CA ILE A 124 1.39 -5.17 15.81
C ILE A 124 1.34 -6.13 14.60
N GLN A 125 1.20 -5.62 13.37
CA GLN A 125 1.17 -6.42 12.15
C GLN A 125 2.52 -7.07 11.82
N GLY A 126 3.62 -6.44 12.24
CA GLY A 126 4.98 -6.96 12.12
C GLY A 126 5.42 -7.84 13.29
N PHE A 127 4.54 -8.07 14.28
CA PHE A 127 4.84 -8.77 15.54
C PHE A 127 6.00 -8.17 16.33
N SER A 128 6.28 -6.87 16.13
CA SER A 128 7.37 -6.16 16.78
C SER A 128 6.90 -5.17 17.84
N ALA A 129 5.60 -4.90 17.95
CA ALA A 129 5.02 -4.14 19.05
C ALA A 129 5.08 -4.91 20.38
N ARG A 130 5.20 -4.19 21.49
CA ARG A 130 5.35 -4.73 22.86
C ARG A 130 4.00 -4.87 23.55
N MET A 131 3.56 -6.10 23.77
CA MET A 131 2.22 -6.42 24.26
C MET A 131 2.26 -6.91 25.72
N LEU A 132 1.34 -6.42 26.55
CA LEU A 132 1.12 -7.01 27.87
C LEU A 132 0.54 -8.43 27.73
N TRP A 133 0.63 -9.20 28.81
CA TRP A 133 0.07 -10.56 28.87
C TRP A 133 -1.38 -10.58 28.37
N PRO A 134 -1.79 -11.52 27.50
CA PRO A 134 -1.08 -12.76 27.13
C PRO A 134 -0.15 -12.66 25.90
N GLY A 135 0.28 -11.47 25.47
CA GLY A 135 1.12 -11.31 24.28
C GLY A 135 0.32 -11.37 22.98
N TYR A 136 0.84 -11.99 21.93
CA TYR A 136 0.14 -12.15 20.65
C TYR A 136 -0.80 -13.37 20.63
N HIS A 137 -1.94 -13.25 19.93
CA HIS A 137 -2.99 -14.26 19.87
C HIS A 137 -2.51 -15.63 19.37
N ASN A 138 -1.62 -15.63 18.37
CA ASN A 138 -1.07 -16.84 17.77
C ASN A 138 0.16 -17.40 18.53
N GLY A 139 0.50 -16.86 19.70
CA GLY A 139 1.67 -17.29 20.47
C GLY A 139 3.01 -16.81 19.92
N HIS A 140 3.02 -15.83 19.01
CA HIS A 140 4.27 -15.21 18.55
C HIS A 140 5.01 -14.54 19.72
N GLU A 141 6.35 -14.54 19.66
CA GLU A 141 7.20 -13.84 20.63
C GLU A 141 6.82 -12.37 20.77
N ASN A 142 6.98 -11.87 22.00
CA ASN A 142 6.46 -10.56 22.39
C ASN A 142 7.39 -9.41 21.96
N GLY A 143 7.33 -9.03 20.69
CA GLY A 143 7.83 -7.75 20.19
C GLY A 143 9.29 -7.42 20.49
N ILE A 144 9.69 -6.20 20.14
CA ILE A 144 11.05 -5.68 20.30
C ILE A 144 10.98 -4.23 20.78
N TRP A 145 11.89 -3.85 21.67
CA TRP A 145 12.13 -2.45 22.02
C TRP A 145 13.19 -1.84 21.09
N ASN A 146 12.95 -0.64 20.56
CA ASN A 146 13.93 0.09 19.75
C ASN A 146 15.14 0.56 20.56
N ALA A 147 14.99 0.74 21.87
CA ALA A 147 16.06 1.01 22.82
C ALA A 147 15.71 0.39 24.18
N PRO A 148 16.69 0.15 25.08
CA PRO A 148 16.40 -0.35 26.42
C PRO A 148 15.36 0.52 27.16
N PRO A 149 14.41 -0.07 27.90
CA PRO A 149 13.36 0.67 28.61
C PRO A 149 13.87 1.82 29.48
N GLU A 150 15.00 1.63 30.15
CA GLU A 150 15.69 2.58 31.01
C GLU A 150 16.23 3.76 30.21
N THR A 151 16.75 3.50 29.00
CA THR A 151 17.16 4.55 28.06
C THR A 151 15.96 5.35 27.57
N LEU A 152 14.86 4.67 27.20
CA LEU A 152 13.62 5.34 26.77
C LEU A 152 13.05 6.23 27.88
N LYS A 153 13.05 5.74 29.13
CA LYS A 153 12.64 6.52 30.30
C LYS A 153 13.55 7.75 30.49
N GLN A 154 14.87 7.58 30.39
CA GLN A 154 15.80 8.71 30.55
C GLN A 154 15.60 9.77 29.46
N ILE A 155 15.33 9.37 28.21
CA ILE A 155 14.95 10.30 27.13
C ILE A 155 13.72 11.12 27.56
N VAL A 156 12.67 10.48 28.06
CA VAL A 156 11.46 11.18 28.51
C VAL A 156 11.80 12.20 29.61
N LEU A 157 12.58 11.82 30.62
CA LEU A 157 12.98 12.71 31.70
C LEU A 157 13.76 13.94 31.18
N ASP A 158 14.81 13.71 30.37
CA ASP A 158 15.71 14.77 29.91
C ASP A 158 14.99 15.79 29.02
N TYR A 159 14.22 15.32 28.03
CA TYR A 159 13.50 16.21 27.11
C TYR A 159 12.31 16.90 27.81
N HIS A 160 11.65 16.23 28.77
CA HIS A 160 10.62 16.87 29.58
C HIS A 160 11.18 18.00 30.44
N GLN A 161 12.31 17.76 31.12
CA GLN A 161 13.02 18.74 31.94
C GLN A 161 13.46 19.95 31.11
N ALA A 162 13.90 19.72 29.86
CA ALA A 162 14.29 20.76 28.92
C ALA A 162 13.11 21.59 28.37
N GLY A 163 11.86 21.32 28.78
CA GLY A 163 10.70 22.08 28.32
C GLY A 163 10.20 21.68 26.94
N LEU A 164 10.70 20.60 26.34
CA LEU A 164 10.34 20.17 24.99
C LEU A 164 9.12 19.26 25.00
N GLN A 165 8.32 19.31 23.92
CA GLN A 165 7.16 18.45 23.75
C GLN A 165 7.56 17.18 23.01
N MET A 166 7.14 16.03 23.54
CA MET A 166 7.42 14.73 22.94
C MET A 166 6.20 14.12 22.27
N HIS A 167 6.40 13.60 21.07
CA HIS A 167 5.52 12.70 20.36
C HIS A 167 6.12 11.29 20.44
N ILE A 168 5.47 10.38 21.16
CA ILE A 168 6.07 9.11 21.57
C ILE A 168 5.34 7.97 20.89
N HIS A 169 6.04 7.20 20.05
CA HIS A 169 5.50 6.01 19.39
C HIS A 169 5.07 4.96 20.41
N THR A 170 3.81 4.49 20.38
CA THR A 170 3.34 3.38 21.21
C THR A 170 2.25 2.56 20.50
N ASN A 171 2.60 1.43 19.91
CA ASN A 171 1.60 0.54 19.31
C ASN A 171 1.02 -0.44 20.33
N GLY A 172 1.89 -1.15 21.03
CA GLY A 172 1.50 -2.11 22.04
C GLY A 172 1.19 -1.48 23.39
N ASP A 173 0.36 -2.17 24.18
CA ASP A 173 -0.05 -1.70 25.51
C ASP A 173 1.09 -1.75 26.54
N GLU A 174 2.13 -2.56 26.35
CA GLU A 174 3.31 -2.54 27.24
C GLU A 174 4.16 -1.29 27.01
N ALA A 175 4.27 -0.83 25.75
CA ALA A 175 4.93 0.43 25.40
C ALA A 175 4.17 1.63 25.97
N VAL A 176 2.84 1.62 25.92
CA VAL A 176 2.01 2.65 26.57
C VAL A 176 2.29 2.69 28.07
N GLU A 177 2.34 1.54 28.75
CA GLU A 177 2.55 1.48 30.21
C GLU A 177 3.89 2.14 30.60
N LEU A 178 4.98 1.72 29.94
CA LEU A 178 6.32 2.26 30.21
C LEU A 178 6.37 3.78 30.00
N MET A 179 5.74 4.28 28.94
CA MET A 179 5.77 5.71 28.64
C MET A 179 4.90 6.53 29.59
N LEU A 180 3.75 5.99 30.04
CA LEU A 180 2.95 6.65 31.08
C LEU A 180 3.70 6.70 32.42
N ASP A 181 4.43 5.64 32.80
CA ASP A 181 5.27 5.64 33.99
C ASP A 181 6.38 6.69 33.91
N ALA A 182 7.06 6.78 32.77
CA ALA A 182 8.11 7.79 32.55
C ALA A 182 7.57 9.22 32.60
N ILE A 183 6.41 9.48 32.00
CA ILE A 183 5.76 10.80 32.04
C ILE A 183 5.26 11.14 33.45
N GLU A 184 4.69 10.18 34.18
CA GLU A 184 4.25 10.38 35.56
C GLU A 184 5.41 10.75 36.47
N GLU A 185 6.55 10.07 36.32
CA GLU A 185 7.78 10.42 37.04
C GLU A 185 8.29 11.81 36.66
N ALA A 186 8.36 12.13 35.36
CA ALA A 186 8.77 13.45 34.88
C ALA A 186 7.90 14.57 35.48
N GLN A 187 6.57 14.40 35.48
CA GLN A 187 5.61 15.34 36.06
C GLN A 187 5.75 15.45 37.59
N SER A 188 6.19 14.39 38.27
CA SER A 188 6.44 14.44 39.71
C SER A 188 7.70 15.23 40.06
N LEU A 189 8.72 15.18 39.20
CA LEU A 189 10.00 15.87 39.38
C LEU A 189 9.93 17.33 38.92
N TRP A 190 9.30 17.57 37.76
CA TRP A 190 9.25 18.87 37.09
C TRP A 190 7.86 19.14 36.51
N TYR A 191 6.87 19.38 37.39
CA TYR A 191 5.49 19.58 36.96
C TYR A 191 5.34 20.66 35.87
N ARG A 192 4.74 20.26 34.74
CA ARG A 192 4.36 21.10 33.61
C ARG A 192 2.86 20.94 33.33
N ALA A 193 2.10 22.00 33.58
CA ALA A 193 0.64 21.97 33.42
C ALA A 193 0.19 21.74 31.96
N ASP A 194 0.86 22.38 31.00
CA ASP A 194 0.53 22.31 29.58
C ASP A 194 1.66 21.67 28.76
N HIS A 195 2.06 20.45 29.12
CA HIS A 195 3.18 19.75 28.46
C HIS A 195 2.77 19.05 27.14
N ARG A 196 1.49 18.72 27.00
CA ARG A 196 0.84 18.04 25.84
C ARG A 196 1.64 16.92 25.20
N HIS A 197 2.36 16.14 25.99
CA HIS A 197 3.06 14.97 25.45
C HIS A 197 2.05 14.06 24.81
N THR A 198 2.34 13.60 23.59
CA THR A 198 1.37 12.92 22.75
C THR A 198 1.85 11.52 22.43
N LEU A 199 1.14 10.51 22.93
CA LEU A 199 1.37 9.14 22.52
C LEU A 199 0.82 8.94 21.11
N GLN A 200 1.63 8.37 20.22
CA GLN A 200 1.35 8.15 18.81
C GLN A 200 0.89 6.72 18.58
N HIS A 201 0.01 6.54 17.60
CA HIS A 201 -0.65 5.29 17.24
C HIS A 201 -1.61 4.77 18.30
N CYS A 202 -1.15 4.52 19.54
CA CYS A 202 -1.96 4.01 20.66
C CYS A 202 -2.83 2.81 20.27
N GLN A 203 -2.31 1.95 19.39
CA GLN A 203 -3.13 1.00 18.63
C GLN A 203 -3.91 0.04 19.52
N PHE A 204 -3.34 -0.33 20.67
CA PHE A 204 -3.96 -1.26 21.62
C PHE A 204 -4.05 -0.75 23.07
N ILE A 205 -4.12 0.57 23.28
CA ILE A 205 -4.23 1.17 24.62
C ILE A 205 -5.44 0.62 25.42
N SER A 206 -5.25 0.40 26.73
CA SER A 206 -6.31 -0.05 27.63
C SER A 206 -7.11 1.10 28.26
N GLN A 207 -8.32 0.79 28.75
CA GLN A 207 -9.15 1.74 29.51
C GLN A 207 -8.44 2.31 30.76
N ALA A 208 -7.66 1.48 31.46
CA ALA A 208 -6.90 1.93 32.62
C ALA A 208 -5.81 2.93 32.23
N GLN A 209 -5.09 2.64 31.13
CA GLN A 209 -4.09 3.53 30.57
C GLN A 209 -4.68 4.84 30.06
N MET A 210 -5.85 4.83 29.41
CA MET A 210 -6.53 6.07 29.00
C MET A 210 -6.93 6.94 30.21
N ARG A 211 -7.38 6.35 31.32
CA ARG A 211 -7.64 7.12 32.55
C ARG A 211 -6.37 7.73 33.14
N ARG A 212 -5.25 7.00 33.10
CA ARG A 212 -3.94 7.53 33.50
C ARG A 212 -3.52 8.68 32.58
N ALA A 213 -3.65 8.51 31.26
CA ALA A 213 -3.35 9.54 30.28
C ALA A 213 -4.15 10.83 30.53
N ALA A 214 -5.48 10.72 30.76
CA ALA A 214 -6.35 11.84 31.11
C ALA A 214 -5.85 12.57 32.36
N LYS A 215 -5.53 11.83 33.43
CA LYS A 215 -5.04 12.40 34.70
C LYS A 215 -3.70 13.12 34.54
N LEU A 216 -2.82 12.61 33.68
CA LEU A 216 -1.49 13.16 33.45
C LEU A 216 -1.48 14.37 32.50
N GLY A 217 -2.54 14.60 31.73
CA GLY A 217 -2.57 15.62 30.67
C GLY A 217 -1.94 15.14 29.34
N VAL A 218 -1.79 13.83 29.18
CA VAL A 218 -1.23 13.20 27.97
C VAL A 218 -2.28 13.17 26.86
N CYS A 219 -1.85 13.49 25.64
CA CYS A 219 -2.68 13.43 24.44
C CYS A 219 -2.50 12.09 23.71
N LEU A 220 -3.49 11.65 22.92
CA LEU A 220 -3.39 10.46 22.08
C LEU A 220 -3.63 10.82 20.61
N ASN A 221 -2.66 10.56 19.74
CA ASN A 221 -2.82 10.70 18.29
C ASN A 221 -2.94 9.31 17.67
N MET A 222 -4.15 8.93 17.26
CA MET A 222 -4.50 7.56 16.91
C MET A 222 -4.42 7.29 15.40
N PHE A 223 -3.76 6.19 15.03
CA PHE A 223 -3.63 5.76 13.64
C PHE A 223 -4.83 4.89 13.22
N VAL A 224 -5.96 5.54 12.93
CA VAL A 224 -7.25 4.87 12.73
C VAL A 224 -7.33 4.01 11.46
N ASN A 225 -6.52 4.28 10.44
CA ASN A 225 -6.50 3.51 9.19
C ASN A 225 -6.10 2.05 9.40
N HIS A 226 -5.50 1.71 10.56
CA HIS A 226 -5.23 0.32 10.95
C HIS A 226 -6.45 -0.59 10.89
N ILE A 227 -7.64 -0.04 11.17
CA ILE A 227 -8.89 -0.80 11.13
C ILE A 227 -9.12 -1.34 9.72
N TYR A 228 -8.92 -0.52 8.71
CA TYR A 228 -9.15 -0.90 7.33
C TYR A 228 -8.04 -1.81 6.78
N TYR A 229 -6.79 -1.34 6.83
CA TYR A 229 -5.67 -2.00 6.14
C TYR A 229 -5.21 -3.29 6.82
N TRP A 230 -5.25 -3.35 8.16
CA TRP A 230 -4.74 -4.49 8.92
C TRP A 230 -5.78 -5.11 9.86
N GLY A 231 -7.01 -4.58 9.92
CA GLY A 231 -8.04 -5.07 10.86
C GLY A 231 -8.32 -6.57 10.71
N ASP A 232 -8.36 -7.09 9.48
CA ASP A 232 -8.53 -8.52 9.23
C ASP A 232 -7.36 -9.34 9.78
N ILE A 233 -6.12 -8.89 9.54
CA ILE A 233 -4.91 -9.52 10.07
C ILE A 233 -4.90 -9.49 11.61
N HIS A 234 -5.32 -8.38 12.20
CA HIS A 234 -5.38 -8.26 13.66
C HIS A 234 -6.44 -9.16 14.27
N ARG A 235 -7.60 -9.25 13.63
CA ARG A 235 -8.72 -10.11 14.02
C ARG A 235 -8.35 -11.60 13.96
N GLU A 236 -7.61 -12.02 12.94
CA GLU A 236 -7.34 -13.44 12.69
C GLU A 236 -6.02 -13.94 13.27
N LYS A 237 -4.97 -13.10 13.27
CA LYS A 237 -3.59 -13.56 13.53
C LYS A 237 -2.96 -12.94 14.76
N THR A 238 -3.01 -11.60 14.90
CA THR A 238 -2.15 -10.93 15.89
C THR A 238 -2.84 -10.72 17.23
N LEU A 239 -4.08 -10.22 17.25
CA LEU A 239 -4.81 -9.89 18.47
C LEU A 239 -5.97 -10.85 18.75
N GLY A 240 -6.51 -11.47 17.71
CA GLY A 240 -7.68 -12.33 17.80
C GLY A 240 -8.99 -11.53 17.81
N TYR A 241 -10.10 -12.24 17.66
CA TYR A 241 -11.42 -11.64 17.46
C TYR A 241 -11.81 -10.64 18.56
N THR A 242 -11.72 -11.03 19.83
CA THR A 242 -12.18 -10.20 20.96
C THR A 242 -11.32 -8.95 21.15
N ARG A 243 -9.99 -9.08 21.06
CA ARG A 243 -9.06 -7.96 21.31
C ARG A 243 -9.04 -6.98 20.14
N SER A 244 -9.07 -7.44 18.89
CA SER A 244 -9.08 -6.55 17.71
C SER A 244 -10.23 -5.52 17.73
N ARG A 245 -11.37 -5.85 18.36
CA ARG A 245 -12.51 -4.93 18.53
C ARG A 245 -12.26 -3.77 19.51
N ARG A 246 -11.15 -3.77 20.25
CA ARG A 246 -10.76 -2.68 21.17
C ARG A 246 -9.65 -1.78 20.62
N MET A 247 -9.19 -2.03 19.40
CA MET A 247 -8.11 -1.24 18.80
C MET A 247 -8.56 0.20 18.56
N GLN A 248 -7.63 1.15 18.63
CA GLN A 248 -7.88 2.57 18.36
C GLN A 248 -9.17 3.10 19.04
N PRO A 249 -9.26 3.07 20.38
CA PRO A 249 -10.51 3.30 21.13
C PRO A 249 -10.87 4.80 21.26
N LEU A 250 -11.22 5.42 20.13
CA LEU A 250 -11.50 6.85 20.00
C LEU A 250 -12.66 7.33 20.88
N ARG A 251 -13.81 6.63 20.86
CA ARG A 251 -14.99 7.01 21.65
C ARG A 251 -14.68 6.95 23.14
N SER A 252 -14.02 5.88 23.57
CA SER A 252 -13.63 5.68 24.97
C SER A 252 -12.67 6.77 25.44
N ALA A 253 -11.65 7.12 24.65
CA ALA A 253 -10.72 8.20 24.97
C ALA A 253 -11.45 9.56 25.11
N ARG A 254 -12.37 9.86 24.19
CA ARG A 254 -13.20 11.08 24.22
C ARG A 254 -14.08 11.14 25.47
N GLN A 255 -14.74 10.04 25.84
CA GLN A 255 -15.60 9.97 27.04
C GLN A 255 -14.82 10.15 28.34
N LEU A 256 -13.54 9.76 28.36
CA LEU A 256 -12.63 9.97 29.48
C LEU A 256 -12.03 11.38 29.52
N GLY A 257 -12.33 12.24 28.54
CA GLY A 257 -11.80 13.59 28.45
C GLY A 257 -10.32 13.66 28.06
N VAL A 258 -9.79 12.61 27.43
CA VAL A 258 -8.41 12.61 26.90
C VAL A 258 -8.38 13.48 25.64
N PRO A 259 -7.44 14.45 25.51
CA PRO A 259 -7.24 15.16 24.25
C PRO A 259 -6.75 14.18 23.18
N ILE A 260 -7.46 14.13 22.05
CA ILE A 260 -7.19 13.15 20.99
C ILE A 260 -7.11 13.79 19.61
N ALA A 261 -6.33 13.16 18.73
CA ALA A 261 -6.20 13.47 17.31
C ALA A 261 -6.15 12.18 16.49
N MET A 262 -6.16 12.30 15.16
CA MET A 262 -6.01 11.17 14.25
C MET A 262 -5.01 11.48 13.14
N HIS A 263 -4.38 10.44 12.60
CA HIS A 263 -3.44 10.56 11.49
C HIS A 263 -3.48 9.36 10.54
N CYS A 264 -2.84 9.50 9.36
CA CYS A 264 -2.70 8.45 8.35
C CYS A 264 -1.28 7.85 8.25
N ASP A 265 -0.32 8.40 9.00
CA ASP A 265 1.07 7.90 9.06
C ASP A 265 1.72 7.76 7.67
N ALA A 266 1.40 8.67 6.75
CA ALA A 266 1.92 8.60 5.38
C ALA A 266 3.47 8.59 5.37
N PRO A 267 4.10 7.72 4.55
CA PRO A 267 3.51 6.93 3.46
C PRO A 267 3.03 5.52 3.87
N VAL A 268 2.96 5.16 5.15
CA VAL A 268 2.47 3.84 5.61
C VAL A 268 1.05 3.58 5.09
N THR A 269 0.19 4.60 5.13
CA THR A 269 -1.03 4.63 4.31
C THR A 269 -1.10 5.93 3.49
N PRO A 270 -1.84 5.96 2.38
CA PRO A 270 -1.96 7.16 1.55
C PRO A 270 -2.50 8.36 2.34
N LEU A 271 -2.12 9.56 1.91
CA LEU A 271 -2.74 10.80 2.38
C LEU A 271 -4.25 10.76 2.06
N GLY A 272 -5.08 11.11 3.02
CA GLY A 272 -6.53 11.06 2.83
C GLY A 272 -7.29 11.36 4.11
N PRO A 273 -7.41 12.63 4.51
CA PRO A 273 -8.09 13.01 5.75
C PRO A 273 -9.54 12.49 5.81
N LEU A 274 -10.28 12.58 4.70
CA LEU A 274 -11.66 12.07 4.57
C LEU A 274 -11.72 10.55 4.72
N PHE A 275 -10.74 9.82 4.16
CA PHE A 275 -10.64 8.37 4.34
C PHE A 275 -10.33 7.98 5.79
N SER A 276 -9.45 8.73 6.47
CA SER A 276 -9.17 8.53 7.90
C SER A 276 -10.40 8.83 8.77
N MET A 277 -11.15 9.88 8.44
CA MET A 277 -12.45 10.16 9.07
C MET A 277 -13.44 9.00 8.84
N TRP A 278 -13.54 8.49 7.61
CA TRP A 278 -14.37 7.33 7.31
C TRP A 278 -13.95 6.10 8.12
N CYS A 279 -12.64 5.82 8.27
CA CYS A 279 -12.15 4.73 9.12
C CYS A 279 -12.60 4.90 10.59
N ALA A 280 -12.62 6.12 11.11
CA ALA A 280 -13.05 6.44 12.47
C ALA A 280 -14.55 6.29 12.71
N VAL A 281 -15.37 6.59 11.68
CA VAL A 281 -16.82 6.51 11.74
C VAL A 281 -17.31 5.10 11.41
N ALA A 282 -16.89 4.54 10.26
CA ALA A 282 -17.37 3.25 9.77
C ALA A 282 -16.77 2.06 10.53
N ARG A 283 -15.51 2.18 10.94
CA ARG A 283 -14.73 1.11 11.59
C ARG A 283 -14.76 -0.24 10.86
N LYS A 284 -14.83 -0.19 9.52
CA LYS A 284 -14.88 -1.36 8.63
C LYS A 284 -13.47 -1.79 8.20
N THR A 285 -13.20 -3.10 8.20
CA THR A 285 -12.00 -3.69 7.60
C THR A 285 -12.08 -3.73 6.08
N ALA A 286 -10.98 -4.07 5.40
CA ALA A 286 -10.99 -4.29 3.96
C ALA A 286 -11.98 -5.38 3.51
N SER A 287 -12.14 -6.45 4.30
CA SER A 287 -13.14 -7.50 4.02
C SER A 287 -14.57 -7.15 4.46
N GLY A 288 -14.80 -5.96 5.02
CA GLY A 288 -16.13 -5.47 5.41
C GLY A 288 -16.56 -5.82 6.84
N HIS A 289 -15.70 -6.43 7.66
CA HIS A 289 -16.01 -6.66 9.07
C HIS A 289 -15.99 -5.34 9.86
N VAL A 290 -16.90 -5.17 10.82
CA VAL A 290 -16.88 -4.01 11.72
C VAL A 290 -16.06 -4.35 12.97
N LEU A 291 -15.02 -3.55 13.25
CA LEU A 291 -14.18 -3.70 14.45
C LEU A 291 -14.47 -2.60 15.48
N GLY A 292 -15.16 -3.00 16.55
CA GLY A 292 -15.40 -2.11 17.69
C GLY A 292 -16.40 -1.01 17.38
N GLU A 293 -17.62 -1.36 16.97
CA GLU A 293 -18.70 -0.40 16.65
C GLU A 293 -18.96 0.65 17.74
N HIS A 294 -18.76 0.29 19.01
CA HIS A 294 -18.90 1.20 20.16
C HIS A 294 -17.79 2.24 20.25
N GLU A 295 -16.68 2.04 19.54
CA GLU A 295 -15.58 3.00 19.42
C GLU A 295 -15.75 3.96 18.23
N ALA A 296 -16.84 3.85 17.48
CA ALA A 296 -17.13 4.72 16.33
C ALA A 296 -17.39 6.17 16.77
N LEU A 297 -16.85 7.11 16.00
CA LEU A 297 -17.15 8.52 16.09
C LEU A 297 -18.31 8.90 15.15
N THR A 298 -18.89 10.07 15.36
CA THR A 298 -19.72 10.75 14.36
C THR A 298 -18.84 11.52 13.37
N ILE A 299 -19.37 11.90 12.21
CA ILE A 299 -18.62 12.71 11.21
C ILE A 299 -18.13 14.04 11.81
N PRO A 300 -18.94 14.82 12.55
CA PRO A 300 -18.46 16.05 13.19
C PRO A 300 -17.33 15.82 14.19
N GLU A 301 -17.41 14.76 14.99
CA GLU A 301 -16.34 14.40 15.92
C GLU A 301 -15.06 14.02 15.17
N ALA A 302 -15.16 13.24 14.08
CA ALA A 302 -14.02 12.87 13.26
C ALA A 302 -13.37 14.10 12.59
N LEU A 303 -14.17 15.06 12.13
CA LEU A 303 -13.70 16.33 11.58
C LEU A 303 -12.94 17.14 12.65
N GLU A 304 -13.50 17.27 13.85
CA GLU A 304 -12.87 17.95 14.99
C GLU A 304 -11.49 17.37 15.30
N LEU A 305 -11.34 16.04 15.32
CA LEU A 305 -10.04 15.41 15.62
C LEU A 305 -9.00 15.60 14.49
N MET A 306 -9.47 15.62 13.23
CA MET A 306 -8.61 15.81 12.06
C MET A 306 -8.14 17.28 11.91
N THR A 307 -8.83 18.22 12.55
CA THR A 307 -8.49 19.66 12.51
C THR A 307 -8.02 20.18 13.87
N LEU A 308 -8.94 20.49 14.78
CA LEU A 308 -8.67 21.08 16.10
C LEU A 308 -7.88 20.12 16.99
N GLY A 309 -8.23 18.83 17.01
CA GLY A 309 -7.50 17.82 17.76
C GLY A 309 -6.04 17.75 17.34
N ALA A 310 -5.78 17.66 16.03
CA ALA A 310 -4.44 17.69 15.48
C ALA A 310 -3.70 18.99 15.86
N ALA A 311 -4.32 20.16 15.68
CA ALA A 311 -3.73 21.45 16.05
C ALA A 311 -3.37 21.53 17.55
N TYR A 312 -4.23 21.01 18.43
CA TYR A 312 -3.99 20.98 19.87
C TYR A 312 -2.77 20.14 20.23
N THR A 313 -2.60 18.97 19.60
CA THR A 313 -1.43 18.11 19.82
C THR A 313 -0.12 18.71 19.32
N LEU A 314 -0.17 19.77 18.51
CA LEU A 314 1.01 20.44 17.95
C LEU A 314 1.31 21.79 18.63
N HIS A 315 0.55 22.19 19.66
CA HIS A 315 0.53 23.56 20.21
C HIS A 315 0.30 24.63 19.13
N MET A 316 -0.59 24.34 18.18
CA MET A 316 -0.98 25.27 17.10
C MET A 316 -2.48 25.56 17.09
N ASP A 317 -3.24 25.17 18.12
CA ASP A 317 -4.68 25.39 18.23
C ASP A 317 -5.09 26.87 18.36
N ASP A 318 -4.13 27.75 18.66
CA ASP A 318 -4.25 29.21 18.60
C ASP A 318 -4.02 29.78 17.18
N GLN A 319 -3.52 28.96 16.26
CA GLN A 319 -3.10 29.38 14.92
C GLN A 319 -3.87 28.68 13.79
N VAL A 320 -4.24 27.41 13.94
CA VAL A 320 -4.89 26.59 12.91
C VAL A 320 -5.98 25.68 13.49
N GLY A 321 -6.62 24.88 12.65
CA GLY A 321 -7.63 23.88 13.04
C GLY A 321 -9.08 24.39 13.06
N SER A 322 -9.29 25.71 13.10
CA SER A 322 -10.60 26.35 13.01
C SER A 322 -10.51 27.71 12.30
N LEU A 323 -11.66 28.25 11.92
CA LEU A 323 -11.78 29.54 11.19
C LEU A 323 -12.18 30.70 12.12
N GLU A 324 -11.75 30.65 13.39
CA GLU A 324 -11.97 31.71 14.36
C GLU A 324 -11.10 32.94 14.06
N VAL A 325 -11.60 34.13 14.41
CA VAL A 325 -10.85 35.38 14.23
C VAL A 325 -9.53 35.31 15.01
N GLY A 326 -8.42 35.59 14.32
CA GLY A 326 -7.05 35.53 14.87
C GLY A 326 -6.23 34.34 14.38
N LYS A 327 -6.88 33.29 13.87
CA LYS A 327 -6.22 32.11 13.29
C LYS A 327 -5.92 32.31 11.81
N PHE A 328 -5.03 31.48 11.26
CA PHE A 328 -4.80 31.42 9.83
C PHE A 328 -6.05 30.92 9.10
N ALA A 329 -6.34 31.53 7.95
CA ALA A 329 -7.43 31.12 7.06
C ALA A 329 -7.08 29.85 6.26
N ASP A 330 -6.67 28.80 6.96
CA ASP A 330 -6.35 27.50 6.38
C ASP A 330 -7.63 26.68 6.30
N MET A 331 -8.12 26.43 5.09
CA MET A 331 -9.42 25.81 4.88
C MET A 331 -9.47 24.98 3.60
N VAL A 332 -10.49 24.13 3.53
CA VAL A 332 -10.78 23.30 2.37
C VAL A 332 -12.21 23.57 1.91
N ALA A 333 -12.43 23.63 0.61
CA ALA A 333 -13.77 23.62 0.03
C ALA A 333 -14.08 22.19 -0.44
N LEU A 334 -15.23 21.67 -0.05
CA LEU A 334 -15.70 20.33 -0.39
C LEU A 334 -16.93 20.44 -1.30
N ASP A 335 -17.17 19.42 -2.12
CA ASP A 335 -18.34 19.35 -3.01
C ASP A 335 -19.66 19.06 -2.27
N ARG A 336 -19.57 18.57 -1.03
CA ARG A 336 -20.70 18.19 -0.18
C ARG A 336 -20.58 18.76 1.23
N ASP A 337 -21.73 18.90 1.88
CA ASP A 337 -21.82 19.25 3.29
C ASP A 337 -21.64 18.00 4.15
N LEU A 338 -20.55 17.93 4.92
CA LEU A 338 -20.23 16.80 5.79
C LEU A 338 -21.25 16.58 6.92
N TYR A 339 -22.08 17.57 7.25
CA TYR A 339 -23.13 17.44 8.27
C TYR A 339 -24.43 16.84 7.73
N ALA A 340 -24.54 16.65 6.41
CA ALA A 340 -25.77 16.24 5.73
C ALA A 340 -25.63 14.92 4.95
N ILE A 341 -24.51 14.21 5.08
CA ILE A 341 -24.22 12.96 4.38
C ILE A 341 -24.17 11.77 5.33
N ASP A 342 -24.42 10.58 4.79
CA ASP A 342 -24.21 9.32 5.49
C ASP A 342 -22.73 8.91 5.51
N THR A 343 -22.39 7.97 6.40
CA THR A 343 -21.01 7.51 6.61
C THR A 343 -20.32 7.07 5.32
N ASP A 344 -20.96 6.23 4.50
CA ASP A 344 -20.30 5.65 3.33
C ASP A 344 -20.08 6.70 2.22
N GLU A 345 -20.85 7.80 2.21
CA GLU A 345 -20.67 8.90 1.27
C GLU A 345 -19.38 9.70 1.52
N LEU A 346 -18.76 9.60 2.71
CA LEU A 346 -17.46 10.26 2.99
C LEU A 346 -16.36 9.87 2.00
N LEU A 347 -16.44 8.66 1.46
CA LEU A 347 -15.45 8.15 0.49
C LEU A 347 -15.54 8.86 -0.87
N ASP A 348 -16.71 9.43 -1.17
CA ASP A 348 -17.01 10.07 -2.46
C ASP A 348 -16.94 11.60 -2.39
N VAL A 349 -16.62 12.17 -1.22
CA VAL A 349 -16.47 13.62 -1.05
C VAL A 349 -15.21 14.09 -1.76
N GLU A 350 -15.35 15.08 -2.61
CA GLU A 350 -14.26 15.67 -3.38
C GLU A 350 -13.76 16.97 -2.75
N VAL A 351 -12.45 17.14 -2.73
CA VAL A 351 -11.82 18.43 -2.38
C VAL A 351 -11.86 19.32 -3.63
N LEU A 352 -12.62 20.41 -3.57
CA LEU A 352 -12.72 21.40 -4.64
C LEU A 352 -11.61 22.43 -4.60
N ALA A 353 -11.14 22.79 -3.40
CA ALA A 353 -10.07 23.76 -3.23
C ALA A 353 -9.36 23.58 -1.89
N THR A 354 -8.08 23.94 -1.86
CA THR A 354 -7.27 24.01 -0.64
C THR A 354 -6.73 25.43 -0.51
N VAL A 355 -7.02 26.05 0.63
CA VAL A 355 -6.63 27.42 0.95
C VAL A 355 -5.62 27.40 2.08
N LEU A 356 -4.44 27.98 1.85
CA LEU A 356 -3.41 28.21 2.86
C LEU A 356 -3.26 29.72 3.07
N GLY A 357 -3.79 30.23 4.17
CA GLY A 357 -3.90 31.65 4.44
C GLY A 357 -4.58 32.42 3.30
N VAL A 358 -3.82 33.21 2.56
CA VAL A 358 -4.35 34.02 1.43
C VAL A 358 -4.30 33.31 0.08
N ARG A 359 -3.72 32.10 0.02
CA ARG A 359 -3.52 31.38 -1.24
C ARG A 359 -4.55 30.29 -1.40
N CYS A 360 -5.41 30.44 -2.40
CA CYS A 360 -6.34 29.41 -2.83
C CYS A 360 -5.78 28.65 -4.05
N ILE A 361 -5.81 27.32 -3.98
CA ILE A 361 -5.63 26.47 -5.15
C ILE A 361 -6.92 25.71 -5.37
N LEU A 362 -7.51 25.89 -6.55
CA LEU A 362 -8.60 25.06 -7.03
C LEU A 362 -8.04 23.70 -7.42
N MET A 363 -8.68 22.64 -6.94
CA MET A 363 -8.37 21.32 -7.43
C MET A 363 -8.88 21.27 -8.87
N PRO A 364 -8.03 20.90 -9.85
CA PRO A 364 -8.51 20.73 -11.20
C PRO A 364 -9.60 19.67 -11.15
N ASN A 365 -10.78 19.98 -11.71
CA ASN A 365 -11.89 19.04 -11.84
C ASN A 365 -11.45 17.93 -12.80
N THR A 366 -10.66 17.01 -12.29
CA THR A 366 -10.16 15.87 -13.04
C THR A 366 -10.98 14.69 -12.59
N LYS A 367 -11.91 14.30 -13.46
CA LYS A 367 -12.58 13.01 -13.36
C LYS A 367 -11.55 11.95 -12.96
N PRO A 368 -11.84 11.12 -11.95
CA PRO A 368 -11.00 9.99 -11.63
C PRO A 368 -10.65 9.19 -12.90
N ILE A 369 -9.42 8.70 -12.96
CA ILE A 369 -8.93 7.87 -14.04
C ILE A 369 -9.66 6.52 -13.89
N ALA A 370 -10.62 6.29 -14.77
CA ALA A 370 -11.41 5.06 -14.79
C ALA A 370 -10.47 3.87 -15.01
N THR A 371 -10.38 2.99 -14.02
CA THR A 371 -9.42 1.88 -13.98
C THR A 371 -10.11 0.55 -14.14
N THR A 372 -9.68 -0.22 -15.14
CA THR A 372 -10.17 -1.56 -15.43
C THR A 372 -9.09 -2.58 -15.16
N LEU A 373 -9.33 -3.52 -14.25
CA LEU A 373 -8.43 -4.62 -13.94
C LEU A 373 -8.83 -5.86 -14.76
N LEU A 374 -7.91 -6.38 -15.56
CA LEU A 374 -8.07 -7.64 -16.28
C LEU A 374 -7.38 -8.76 -15.48
N THR A 375 -8.16 -9.70 -14.98
CA THR A 375 -7.69 -10.82 -14.14
C THR A 375 -8.17 -12.19 -14.65
N GLY A 376 -7.79 -13.26 -13.97
CA GLY A 376 -8.09 -14.64 -14.33
C GLY A 376 -6.85 -15.49 -14.47
N PHE A 377 -7.01 -16.81 -14.37
CA PHE A 377 -5.88 -17.71 -14.25
C PHE A 377 -5.05 -17.81 -15.54
N LEU A 378 -3.85 -18.38 -15.44
CA LEU A 378 -2.89 -18.47 -16.54
C LEU A 378 -3.53 -19.09 -17.80
N GLY A 379 -3.45 -18.38 -18.94
CA GLY A 379 -4.00 -18.86 -20.22
C GLY A 379 -5.48 -18.56 -20.48
N SER A 380 -6.19 -17.88 -19.57
CA SER A 380 -7.64 -17.63 -19.71
C SER A 380 -8.08 -16.67 -20.84
N GLY A 381 -7.14 -15.99 -21.51
CA GLY A 381 -7.43 -15.10 -22.63
C GLY A 381 -7.29 -13.59 -22.36
N LYS A 382 -6.82 -13.17 -21.17
CA LYS A 382 -6.59 -11.76 -20.80
C LYS A 382 -5.84 -10.95 -21.88
N THR A 383 -4.64 -11.38 -22.24
CA THR A 383 -3.76 -10.69 -23.21
C THR A 383 -4.40 -10.63 -24.60
N THR A 384 -5.11 -11.68 -25.00
CA THR A 384 -5.85 -11.72 -26.28
C THR A 384 -6.95 -10.67 -26.29
N TYR A 385 -7.73 -10.58 -25.22
CA TYR A 385 -8.77 -9.56 -25.06
C TYR A 385 -8.18 -8.15 -25.04
N LEU A 386 -7.07 -7.93 -24.32
CA LEU A 386 -6.41 -6.63 -24.29
C LEU A 386 -5.97 -6.20 -25.69
N ASN A 387 -5.40 -7.12 -26.47
CA ASN A 387 -5.02 -6.85 -27.86
C ASN A 387 -6.21 -6.52 -28.77
N GLN A 388 -7.34 -7.23 -28.60
CA GLN A 388 -8.57 -6.91 -29.33
C GLN A 388 -9.12 -5.55 -28.92
N LEU A 389 -9.13 -5.25 -27.61
CA LEU A 389 -9.57 -3.97 -27.07
C LEU A 389 -8.71 -2.81 -27.64
N LEU A 390 -7.39 -2.99 -27.73
CA LEU A 390 -6.48 -2.00 -28.32
C LEU A 390 -6.66 -1.84 -29.85
N GLN A 391 -7.28 -2.81 -30.52
CA GLN A 391 -7.67 -2.72 -31.93
C GLN A 391 -9.05 -2.08 -32.13
N THR A 392 -9.81 -1.87 -31.04
CA THR A 392 -11.06 -1.09 -31.03
C THR A 392 -10.79 0.35 -30.60
N ASP A 393 -11.75 1.26 -30.79
CA ASP A 393 -11.67 2.64 -30.29
C ASP A 393 -11.75 2.66 -28.74
N ILE A 394 -10.61 2.54 -28.08
CA ILE A 394 -10.47 2.92 -26.65
C ILE A 394 -10.46 4.43 -26.50
N PRO A 395 -10.84 4.98 -25.33
CA PRO A 395 -10.77 6.41 -25.09
C PRO A 395 -9.36 6.96 -25.36
N ALA A 396 -9.27 8.08 -26.08
CA ALA A 396 -7.98 8.73 -26.33
C ALA A 396 -7.26 9.07 -25.01
N ARG A 397 -5.93 8.89 -24.96
CA ARG A 397 -5.10 9.00 -23.75
C ARG A 397 -5.41 7.96 -22.65
N SER A 398 -5.87 6.78 -23.04
CA SER A 398 -5.91 5.64 -22.13
C SER A 398 -4.49 5.12 -21.93
N ILE A 399 -4.14 4.76 -20.69
CA ILE A 399 -2.87 4.09 -20.39
C ILE A 399 -3.13 2.60 -20.24
N VAL A 400 -2.23 1.79 -20.80
CA VAL A 400 -2.23 0.34 -20.59
C VAL A 400 -1.02 -0.05 -19.76
N LEU A 401 -1.26 -0.72 -18.64
CA LEU A 401 -0.26 -1.29 -17.77
C LEU A 401 -0.34 -2.82 -17.83
N VAL A 402 0.70 -3.43 -18.36
CA VAL A 402 0.78 -4.89 -18.54
C VAL A 402 1.76 -5.43 -17.53
N ASN A 403 1.29 -6.24 -16.60
CA ASN A 403 2.15 -6.89 -15.64
C ASN A 403 2.34 -8.38 -15.99
N ASP A 404 3.48 -8.69 -16.60
CA ASP A 404 3.92 -10.08 -16.82
C ASP A 404 4.67 -10.63 -15.59
N PHE A 405 4.96 -11.92 -15.59
CA PHE A 405 5.56 -12.65 -14.49
C PHE A 405 6.97 -13.10 -14.88
N GLY A 406 8.00 -12.28 -14.63
CA GLY A 406 9.41 -12.59 -14.95
C GLY A 406 10.24 -11.32 -15.13
N ARG A 407 11.57 -11.45 -15.32
CA ARG A 407 12.46 -10.31 -15.63
C ARG A 407 12.25 -9.74 -17.04
N ILE A 408 11.47 -10.44 -17.87
CA ILE A 408 11.25 -10.16 -19.28
C ILE A 408 9.76 -9.95 -19.52
N ASN A 409 9.40 -8.79 -20.07
CA ASN A 409 8.01 -8.38 -20.31
C ASN A 409 7.53 -8.87 -21.69
N ILE A 410 7.22 -10.16 -21.79
CA ILE A 410 6.88 -10.84 -23.05
C ILE A 410 5.46 -10.48 -23.50
N ASP A 411 4.52 -10.37 -22.57
CA ASP A 411 3.13 -10.03 -22.92
C ASP A 411 2.99 -8.60 -23.48
N ALA A 412 3.89 -7.67 -23.12
CA ALA A 412 3.93 -6.33 -23.70
C ALA A 412 4.49 -6.28 -25.14
N SER A 413 5.42 -7.18 -25.50
CA SER A 413 5.99 -7.22 -26.86
C SER A 413 5.03 -7.79 -27.91
N LEU A 414 4.00 -8.51 -27.46
CA LEU A 414 2.89 -9.03 -28.26
C LEU A 414 1.80 -7.98 -28.55
N ILE A 415 1.88 -6.79 -27.96
CA ILE A 415 0.88 -5.72 -28.13
C ILE A 415 1.20 -4.88 -29.37
N ALA A 416 0.22 -4.74 -30.27
CA ALA A 416 0.37 -4.05 -31.55
C ALA A 416 0.25 -2.51 -31.48
N TYR A 417 0.20 -1.91 -30.28
CA TYR A 417 -0.10 -0.50 -30.04
C TYR A 417 1.17 0.39 -29.98
N GLN A 418 1.05 1.68 -30.33
CA GLN A 418 2.16 2.64 -30.40
C GLN A 418 2.76 2.97 -29.02
N ASP A 419 4.07 3.22 -28.99
CA ASP A 419 4.93 3.16 -27.80
C ASP A 419 4.77 4.29 -26.75
N ASP A 420 3.91 5.30 -26.99
CA ASP A 420 3.79 6.46 -26.08
C ASP A 420 2.73 6.28 -24.96
N ASP A 421 1.75 5.38 -25.10
CA ASP A 421 0.63 5.20 -24.14
C ASP A 421 0.68 3.86 -23.35
N VAL A 422 1.67 3.00 -23.62
CA VAL A 422 1.84 1.71 -22.94
C VAL A 422 2.96 1.81 -21.91
N ILE A 423 2.61 1.91 -20.62
CA ILE A 423 3.58 2.04 -19.54
C ILE A 423 4.01 0.66 -19.07
N ARG A 424 5.32 0.41 -19.16
CA ARG A 424 5.96 -0.87 -18.85
C ARG A 424 6.49 -0.87 -17.41
N LEU A 425 6.30 -1.98 -16.70
CA LEU A 425 6.92 -2.20 -15.38
C LEU A 425 8.26 -2.92 -15.56
N ASN A 426 9.37 -2.25 -15.28
CA ASN A 426 10.71 -2.78 -15.58
C ASN A 426 11.34 -3.62 -14.46
N ASN A 427 10.72 -3.76 -13.28
CA ASN A 427 11.33 -4.47 -12.15
C ASN A 427 10.30 -5.19 -11.26
N GLY A 428 10.23 -6.52 -11.37
CA GLY A 428 9.66 -7.41 -10.35
C GLY A 428 8.13 -7.54 -10.32
N CYS A 429 7.66 -8.77 -10.07
CA CYS A 429 6.25 -9.14 -10.06
C CYS A 429 5.38 -8.27 -9.14
N VAL A 430 4.33 -7.66 -9.70
CA VAL A 430 3.20 -7.04 -8.96
C VAL A 430 2.53 -7.99 -7.97
N CYS A 431 2.78 -9.30 -8.03
CA CYS A 431 2.16 -10.29 -7.14
C CYS A 431 3.07 -10.83 -6.02
N CYS A 432 4.39 -10.63 -6.06
CA CYS A 432 5.32 -11.27 -5.10
C CYS A 432 5.95 -10.30 -4.09
N THR A 433 6.01 -9.01 -4.40
CA THR A 433 6.43 -7.92 -3.49
C THR A 433 5.50 -6.72 -3.69
N LEU A 434 4.25 -6.88 -3.25
CA LEU A 434 3.21 -5.84 -3.33
C LEU A 434 3.52 -4.69 -2.36
N GLY A 435 3.84 -3.52 -2.91
CA GLY A 435 3.90 -2.29 -2.12
C GLY A 435 4.44 -1.11 -2.93
N ALA A 436 5.75 -1.03 -3.09
CA ALA A 436 6.41 0.18 -3.58
C ALA A 436 6.23 0.44 -5.09
N SER A 437 6.53 -0.54 -5.96
CA SER A 437 6.59 -0.31 -7.42
C SER A 437 5.24 0.03 -8.07
N MET A 438 4.14 -0.57 -7.61
CA MET A 438 2.79 -0.27 -8.11
C MET A 438 2.30 1.09 -7.62
N ALA A 439 2.47 1.38 -6.32
CA ALA A 439 2.06 2.67 -5.76
C ALA A 439 2.83 3.83 -6.41
N GLU A 440 4.13 3.63 -6.69
CA GLU A 440 4.95 4.58 -7.45
C GLU A 440 4.40 4.83 -8.85
N LYS A 441 4.05 3.78 -9.61
CA LYS A 441 3.49 3.97 -10.96
C LYS A 441 2.10 4.56 -10.98
N LEU A 442 1.22 4.18 -10.06
CA LEU A 442 -0.07 4.84 -9.91
C LEU A 442 0.12 6.32 -9.55
N ALA A 443 1.07 6.65 -8.67
CA ALA A 443 1.37 8.03 -8.34
C ALA A 443 1.98 8.80 -9.53
N GLU A 444 2.82 8.18 -10.36
CA GLU A 444 3.35 8.75 -11.60
C GLU A 444 2.24 9.04 -12.61
N ILE A 445 1.39 8.05 -12.88
CA ILE A 445 0.23 8.16 -13.77
C ILE A 445 -0.74 9.24 -13.27
N GLY A 446 -1.05 9.23 -11.96
CA GLY A 446 -1.92 10.22 -11.34
C GLY A 446 -1.34 11.64 -11.34
N ARG A 447 -0.03 11.81 -11.51
CA ARG A 447 0.64 13.12 -11.61
C ARG A 447 0.75 13.64 -13.05
N MET A 448 0.41 12.85 -14.07
CA MET A 448 0.47 13.29 -15.46
C MET A 448 -0.42 14.51 -15.71
N ASP A 449 0.08 15.41 -16.56
CA ASP A 449 -0.61 16.62 -17.00
C ASP A 449 -0.45 16.77 -18.52
N PRO A 450 -1.54 16.65 -19.31
CA PRO A 450 -2.91 16.36 -18.86
C PRO A 450 -3.07 14.91 -18.35
N PRO A 451 -4.03 14.63 -17.43
CA PRO A 451 -4.22 13.29 -16.87
C PRO A 451 -4.73 12.30 -17.92
N PRO A 452 -4.44 10.99 -17.83
CA PRO A 452 -5.05 10.00 -18.71
C PRO A 452 -6.56 9.93 -18.50
N THR A 453 -7.28 9.42 -19.51
CA THR A 453 -8.76 9.29 -19.45
C THR A 453 -9.20 7.96 -18.86
N ALA A 454 -8.39 6.91 -19.04
CA ALA A 454 -8.62 5.59 -18.47
C ALA A 454 -7.28 4.87 -18.22
N LEU A 455 -7.31 3.86 -17.36
CA LEU A 455 -6.20 2.96 -17.07
C LEU A 455 -6.68 1.52 -17.23
N PHE A 456 -6.04 0.75 -18.10
CA PHE A 456 -6.27 -0.70 -18.24
C PHE A 456 -5.09 -1.44 -17.65
N MET A 457 -5.34 -2.33 -16.70
CA MET A 457 -4.28 -3.10 -16.03
C MET A 457 -4.47 -4.59 -16.26
N GLU A 458 -3.57 -5.21 -17.03
CA GLU A 458 -3.49 -6.66 -17.09
C GLU A 458 -2.71 -7.19 -15.89
N LEU A 459 -3.39 -7.98 -15.06
CA LEU A 459 -2.78 -8.64 -13.90
C LEU A 459 -2.21 -10.00 -14.29
N SER A 460 -1.12 -10.40 -13.63
CA SER A 460 -0.56 -11.75 -13.77
C SER A 460 -1.63 -12.81 -13.44
N GLY A 461 -1.56 -13.97 -14.10
CA GLY A 461 -2.54 -15.04 -13.88
C GLY A 461 -2.51 -15.68 -12.49
N VAL A 462 -1.55 -15.32 -11.64
CA VAL A 462 -1.50 -15.71 -10.23
C VAL A 462 -1.68 -14.52 -9.27
N ALA A 463 -2.01 -13.34 -9.79
CA ALA A 463 -2.21 -12.15 -8.99
C ALA A 463 -3.51 -12.20 -8.17
N ASN A 464 -3.46 -11.58 -6.99
CA ASN A 464 -4.61 -11.36 -6.13
C ASN A 464 -5.34 -10.08 -6.57
N ALA A 465 -6.35 -10.24 -7.42
CA ALA A 465 -7.08 -9.11 -8.02
C ALA A 465 -7.76 -8.21 -7.00
N ALA A 466 -8.33 -8.79 -5.93
CA ALA A 466 -8.98 -8.04 -4.86
C ALA A 466 -7.99 -7.08 -4.14
N ARG A 467 -6.76 -7.51 -3.89
CA ARG A 467 -5.74 -6.63 -3.29
C ARG A 467 -5.34 -5.49 -4.21
N VAL A 468 -5.19 -5.75 -5.52
CA VAL A 468 -4.90 -4.68 -6.49
C VAL A 468 -6.08 -3.72 -6.60
N ALA A 469 -7.31 -4.24 -6.60
CA ALA A 469 -8.53 -3.44 -6.55
C ALA A 469 -8.57 -2.52 -5.31
N ASP A 470 -8.23 -3.02 -4.13
CA ASP A 470 -8.14 -2.19 -2.91
C ASP A 470 -7.08 -1.09 -3.06
N MET A 471 -5.93 -1.38 -3.68
CA MET A 471 -4.89 -0.35 -3.95
C MET A 471 -5.40 0.75 -4.88
N ILE A 472 -6.17 0.41 -5.92
CA ILE A 472 -6.79 1.40 -6.81
C ILE A 472 -7.85 2.22 -6.07
N ARG A 473 -8.69 1.59 -5.25
CA ARG A 473 -9.74 2.28 -4.48
C ARG A 473 -9.19 3.32 -3.51
N VAL A 474 -7.98 3.10 -2.99
CA VAL A 474 -7.32 4.04 -2.08
C VAL A 474 -6.34 4.98 -2.79
N ALA A 475 -6.07 4.76 -4.08
CA ALA A 475 -5.20 5.61 -4.86
C ALA A 475 -5.95 6.88 -5.30
N GLN A 476 -5.44 8.04 -4.89
CA GLN A 476 -6.00 9.33 -5.29
C GLN A 476 -5.97 9.50 -6.81
N ARG A 477 -7.06 10.04 -7.38
CA ARG A 477 -7.32 10.21 -8.82
C ARG A 477 -7.62 8.94 -9.61
N PHE A 478 -7.82 7.79 -8.98
CA PHE A 478 -8.26 6.59 -9.69
C PHE A 478 -9.64 6.17 -9.19
N GLU A 479 -10.44 5.63 -10.09
CA GLU A 479 -11.70 4.99 -9.76
C GLU A 479 -11.65 3.57 -10.32
N LEU A 480 -11.90 2.58 -9.46
CA LEU A 480 -12.00 1.21 -9.93
C LEU A 480 -13.36 1.01 -10.62
N ASN A 481 -13.34 1.07 -11.95
CA ASN A 481 -14.52 0.89 -12.78
C ASN A 481 -14.92 -0.59 -12.89
N GLU A 482 -13.95 -1.48 -13.07
CA GLU A 482 -14.23 -2.89 -13.29
C GLU A 482 -13.07 -3.81 -12.84
N VAL A 483 -13.43 -4.96 -12.29
CA VAL A 483 -12.58 -6.16 -12.25
C VAL A 483 -13.18 -7.21 -13.19
N ARG A 484 -12.52 -7.43 -14.33
CA ARG A 484 -12.93 -8.40 -15.37
C ARG A 484 -12.12 -9.68 -15.21
N CYS A 485 -12.74 -10.77 -14.79
CA CYS A 485 -12.06 -12.07 -14.68
C CYS A 485 -12.38 -12.97 -15.87
N PHE A 486 -11.34 -13.35 -16.61
CA PHE A 486 -11.42 -14.30 -17.70
C PHE A 486 -11.29 -15.72 -17.16
N VAL A 487 -12.26 -16.57 -17.51
CA VAL A 487 -12.35 -17.96 -17.07
C VAL A 487 -12.31 -18.87 -18.30
N ASP A 488 -11.27 -19.71 -18.39
CA ASP A 488 -11.24 -20.80 -19.35
C ASP A 488 -12.12 -21.96 -18.84
N VAL A 489 -13.28 -22.16 -19.45
CA VAL A 489 -14.23 -23.18 -18.99
C VAL A 489 -13.69 -24.59 -19.21
N SER A 490 -12.87 -24.81 -20.24
CA SER A 490 -12.28 -26.13 -20.54
C SER A 490 -11.34 -26.62 -19.45
N LEU A 491 -10.78 -25.71 -18.64
CA LEU A 491 -9.85 -26.01 -17.56
C LEU A 491 -10.48 -25.91 -16.15
N ALA A 492 -11.76 -25.52 -16.04
CA ALA A 492 -12.39 -25.25 -14.74
C ALA A 492 -12.41 -26.45 -13.79
N ALA A 493 -12.71 -27.66 -14.29
CA ALA A 493 -12.69 -28.87 -13.48
C ALA A 493 -11.27 -29.20 -12.96
N LEU A 494 -10.26 -28.98 -13.81
CA LEU A 494 -8.85 -29.19 -13.46
C LEU A 494 -8.38 -28.21 -12.39
N HIS A 495 -8.71 -26.92 -12.54
CA HIS A 495 -8.36 -25.89 -11.57
C HIS A 495 -9.05 -26.10 -10.22
N ALA A 496 -10.33 -26.51 -10.23
CA ALA A 496 -11.07 -26.81 -9.00
C ALA A 496 -10.51 -28.02 -8.25
N ALA A 497 -10.04 -29.04 -8.97
CA ALA A 497 -9.49 -30.25 -8.37
C ALA A 497 -8.06 -30.10 -7.86
N ASP A 498 -7.26 -29.17 -8.40
CA ASP A 498 -5.86 -28.97 -8.00
C ASP A 498 -5.80 -28.09 -6.72
N PRO A 499 -5.43 -28.64 -5.54
CA PRO A 499 -5.43 -27.91 -4.27
C PRO A 499 -4.49 -26.71 -4.25
N ARG A 500 -3.53 -26.67 -5.18
CA ARG A 500 -2.53 -25.62 -5.27
C ARG A 500 -2.99 -24.44 -6.14
N VAL A 501 -3.95 -24.68 -7.04
CA VAL A 501 -4.50 -23.69 -7.98
C VAL A 501 -5.85 -23.18 -7.51
N ASN A 502 -6.70 -24.07 -6.99
CA ASN A 502 -8.10 -23.80 -6.66
C ASN A 502 -8.25 -22.48 -5.89
N THR A 503 -7.48 -22.28 -4.83
CA THR A 503 -7.56 -21.06 -4.01
C THR A 503 -7.37 -19.79 -4.83
N VAL A 504 -6.34 -19.71 -5.69
CA VAL A 504 -6.08 -18.53 -6.53
C VAL A 504 -7.18 -18.37 -7.58
N TRP A 505 -7.55 -19.46 -8.25
CA TRP A 505 -8.53 -19.46 -9.32
C TRP A 505 -9.92 -19.06 -8.83
N ALA A 506 -10.39 -19.67 -7.73
CA ALA A 506 -11.66 -19.33 -7.10
C ALA A 506 -11.67 -17.88 -6.61
N GLN A 507 -10.57 -17.41 -6.01
CA GLN A 507 -10.47 -16.04 -5.54
C GLN A 507 -10.56 -15.02 -6.69
N GLN A 508 -9.92 -15.28 -7.83
CA GLN A 508 -10.01 -14.41 -9.02
C GLN A 508 -11.45 -14.31 -9.54
N ILE A 509 -12.20 -15.41 -9.50
CA ILE A 509 -13.62 -15.47 -9.89
C ILE A 509 -14.50 -14.71 -8.89
N LEU A 510 -14.34 -14.97 -7.60
CA LEU A 510 -15.12 -14.34 -6.54
C LEU A 510 -14.80 -12.85 -6.38
N SER A 511 -13.63 -12.41 -6.86
CA SER A 511 -13.23 -11.00 -6.88
C SER A 511 -13.60 -10.22 -8.12
N ALA A 512 -14.19 -10.89 -9.09
CA ALA A 512 -14.63 -10.27 -10.32
C ALA A 512 -15.94 -9.51 -10.11
N THR A 513 -16.05 -8.40 -10.82
CA THR A 513 -17.32 -7.70 -11.06
C THR A 513 -17.97 -8.15 -12.36
N HIS A 514 -17.16 -8.67 -13.29
CA HIS A 514 -17.61 -9.25 -14.54
C HIS A 514 -16.83 -10.54 -14.80
N LEU A 515 -17.53 -11.63 -15.11
CA LEU A 515 -16.96 -12.92 -15.47
C LEU A 515 -17.09 -13.11 -16.98
N VAL A 516 -15.96 -13.37 -17.64
CA VAL A 516 -15.93 -13.68 -19.07
C VAL A 516 -15.58 -15.15 -19.24
N PHE A 517 -16.57 -15.94 -19.66
CA PHE A 517 -16.40 -17.36 -19.95
C PHE A 517 -15.87 -17.54 -21.37
N ASN A 518 -14.65 -18.05 -21.48
CA ASN A 518 -13.97 -18.34 -22.73
C ASN A 518 -13.93 -19.86 -22.97
N ARG A 519 -13.83 -20.26 -24.24
CA ARG A 519 -13.76 -21.66 -24.70
C ARG A 519 -14.98 -22.47 -24.25
N LEU A 520 -16.16 -21.85 -24.28
CA LEU A 520 -17.45 -22.46 -24.02
C LEU A 520 -18.21 -22.59 -25.36
N THR A 521 -18.70 -23.78 -25.70
CA THR A 521 -19.58 -23.94 -26.86
C THR A 521 -21.03 -23.60 -26.51
N PRO A 522 -21.87 -23.16 -27.47
CA PRO A 522 -23.27 -22.80 -27.21
C PRO A 522 -24.10 -23.90 -26.52
N GLU A 523 -23.78 -25.18 -26.76
CA GLU A 523 -24.48 -26.32 -26.17
C GLU A 523 -23.92 -26.79 -24.82
N GLN A 524 -22.81 -26.21 -24.35
CA GLN A 524 -22.10 -26.66 -23.15
C GLN A 524 -22.60 -25.91 -21.90
N SER A 525 -22.99 -26.64 -20.86
CA SER A 525 -23.27 -26.07 -19.53
C SER A 525 -21.98 -25.80 -18.76
N LEU A 526 -22.03 -24.87 -17.80
CA LEU A 526 -20.89 -24.63 -16.92
C LEU A 526 -20.64 -25.88 -16.05
N PRO A 527 -19.37 -26.25 -15.80
CA PRO A 527 -19.05 -27.30 -14.84
C PRO A 527 -19.56 -26.95 -13.44
N THR A 528 -20.02 -27.94 -12.67
CA THR A 528 -20.62 -27.73 -11.33
C THR A 528 -19.74 -26.93 -10.38
N CYS A 529 -18.41 -27.13 -10.43
CA CYS A 529 -17.47 -26.36 -9.61
C CYS A 529 -17.47 -24.86 -9.94
N LEU A 530 -17.65 -24.51 -11.21
CA LEU A 530 -17.72 -23.13 -11.66
C LEU A 530 -19.10 -22.53 -11.39
N GLU A 531 -20.18 -23.30 -11.58
CA GLU A 531 -21.54 -22.88 -11.19
C GLU A 531 -21.63 -22.51 -9.71
N GLN A 532 -21.00 -23.30 -8.82
CA GLN A 532 -20.96 -23.02 -7.38
C GLN A 532 -20.28 -21.67 -7.07
N LEU A 533 -19.17 -21.35 -7.75
CA LEU A 533 -18.48 -20.07 -7.58
C LEU A 533 -19.26 -18.90 -8.18
N VAL A 534 -19.89 -19.11 -9.34
CA VAL A 534 -20.75 -18.11 -9.99
C VAL A 534 -21.94 -17.78 -9.10
N ASN A 535 -22.58 -18.77 -8.49
CA ASN A 535 -23.70 -18.57 -7.56
C ASN A 535 -23.31 -17.84 -6.26
N GLN A 536 -22.01 -17.83 -5.93
CA GLN A 536 -21.45 -17.07 -4.80
C GLN A 536 -20.97 -15.67 -5.22
N SER A 537 -20.93 -15.39 -6.53
CA SER A 537 -20.47 -14.13 -7.08
C SER A 537 -21.65 -13.22 -7.43
N ALA A 538 -21.48 -11.91 -7.24
CA ALA A 538 -22.41 -10.89 -7.73
C ALA A 538 -22.04 -10.38 -9.14
N ALA A 539 -21.10 -11.05 -9.82
CA ALA A 539 -20.55 -10.58 -11.08
C ALA A 539 -21.57 -10.68 -12.23
N GLN A 540 -21.50 -9.72 -13.16
CA GLN A 540 -22.17 -9.84 -14.44
C GLN A 540 -21.51 -10.93 -15.29
N LEU A 541 -22.32 -11.75 -15.95
CA LEU A 541 -21.85 -12.91 -16.69
C LEU A 541 -21.80 -12.61 -18.19
N HIS A 542 -20.65 -12.82 -18.80
CA HIS A 542 -20.43 -12.69 -20.24
C HIS A 542 -20.02 -14.05 -20.81
N TYR A 543 -20.78 -14.52 -21.79
CA TYR A 543 -20.52 -15.77 -22.48
C TYR A 543 -19.93 -15.45 -23.85
N ASP A 544 -18.63 -15.71 -24.00
CA ASP A 544 -17.95 -15.50 -25.28
C ASP A 544 -17.99 -16.79 -26.11
N TYR A 545 -19.07 -16.94 -26.88
CA TYR A 545 -19.25 -18.06 -27.81
C TYR A 545 -18.46 -17.88 -29.13
N ALA A 546 -17.98 -16.66 -29.41
CA ALA A 546 -17.29 -16.29 -30.64
C ALA A 546 -16.43 -15.02 -30.47
N ALA A 547 -15.33 -15.13 -29.71
CA ALA A 547 -14.21 -14.18 -29.57
C ALA A 547 -14.48 -12.66 -29.70
N THR A 548 -15.65 -12.15 -29.30
CA THR A 548 -15.99 -10.72 -29.36
C THR A 548 -17.01 -10.34 -28.29
N VAL A 549 -16.56 -9.59 -27.28
CA VAL A 549 -17.43 -8.93 -26.30
C VAL A 549 -17.46 -7.43 -26.64
N PRO A 550 -18.63 -6.82 -26.89
CA PRO A 550 -18.71 -5.39 -27.10
C PRO A 550 -18.39 -4.61 -25.80
N PRO A 551 -17.77 -3.42 -25.88
CA PRO A 551 -17.57 -2.57 -24.72
C PRO A 551 -18.92 -2.16 -24.14
N VAL A 552 -19.09 -2.36 -22.83
CA VAL A 552 -20.31 -2.02 -22.08
C VAL A 552 -20.16 -0.60 -21.52
N PRO A 553 -21.21 0.25 -21.55
CA PRO A 553 -21.15 1.60 -20.98
C PRO A 553 -20.96 1.57 -19.46
N VAL A 554 -20.32 2.64 -18.97
CA VAL A 554 -19.96 2.92 -17.56
C VAL A 554 -21.15 2.68 -16.61
N VAL A 555 -20.95 1.82 -15.60
CA VAL A 555 -21.95 1.58 -14.54
C VAL A 555 -21.34 1.95 -13.18
N ALA A 556 -22.11 2.71 -12.38
CA ALA A 556 -21.70 3.18 -11.07
C ALA A 556 -21.71 2.07 -10.01
N SER A 557 -20.68 2.11 -9.15
CA SER A 557 -20.52 1.42 -7.85
C SER A 557 -20.73 -0.10 -7.84
N LEU A 558 -19.63 -0.86 -7.71
CA LEU A 558 -19.63 -2.32 -7.67
C LEU A 558 -19.28 -2.88 -6.28
N PRO A 559 -19.91 -4.01 -5.87
CA PRO A 559 -19.74 -4.63 -4.56
C PRO A 559 -18.32 -5.18 -4.35
N ARG A 560 -17.98 -5.36 -3.07
CA ARG A 560 -16.61 -5.62 -2.60
C ARG A 560 -16.35 -7.11 -2.38
N PRO A 561 -15.28 -7.69 -2.95
CA PRO A 561 -15.05 -9.13 -2.86
C PRO A 561 -14.18 -9.60 -1.68
N VAL A 562 -14.37 -10.88 -1.32
CA VAL A 562 -13.72 -11.56 -0.19
C VAL A 562 -12.28 -12.00 -0.54
N THR A 563 -11.34 -11.87 0.40
CA THR A 563 -9.92 -12.24 0.21
C THR A 563 -9.48 -13.41 1.08
N THR A 564 -8.53 -14.20 0.57
CA THR A 564 -7.75 -15.18 1.35
C THR A 564 -6.30 -15.15 0.82
N PRO A 565 -5.25 -15.39 1.63
CA PRO A 565 -3.85 -15.26 1.18
C PRO A 565 -3.38 -16.44 0.31
N THR A 566 -2.56 -16.18 -0.70
CA THR A 566 -1.95 -17.20 -1.59
C THR A 566 -0.41 -17.13 -1.54
N LYS A 567 0.27 -18.23 -1.19
CA LYS A 567 1.75 -18.41 -1.21
C LYS A 567 2.13 -19.58 -2.14
N GLY A 568 3.29 -19.51 -2.82
CA GLY A 568 3.94 -20.69 -3.42
C GLY A 568 4.16 -20.73 -4.96
N TRP A 569 4.22 -19.60 -5.67
CA TRP A 569 4.45 -19.57 -7.13
C TRP A 569 5.79 -18.89 -7.48
N HIS A 570 6.54 -19.46 -8.43
CA HIS A 570 7.88 -19.02 -8.85
C HIS A 570 7.95 -18.78 -10.38
N SER A 571 8.71 -17.75 -10.79
CA SER A 571 9.08 -17.47 -12.20
C SER A 571 10.56 -17.68 -12.42
N VAL A 572 10.92 -18.31 -13.53
CA VAL A 572 12.30 -18.30 -14.03
C VAL A 572 12.30 -17.88 -15.50
N SER A 573 13.28 -17.07 -15.90
CA SER A 573 13.43 -16.59 -17.28
C SER A 573 14.68 -17.21 -17.92
N PHE A 574 14.62 -17.43 -19.22
CA PHE A 574 15.72 -17.91 -20.04
C PHE A 574 15.93 -16.96 -21.21
N GLU A 575 17.19 -16.59 -21.45
CA GLU A 575 17.59 -15.71 -22.55
C GLU A 575 18.71 -16.34 -23.36
N SER A 576 18.67 -16.16 -24.68
CA SER A 576 19.74 -16.63 -25.57
C SER A 576 19.83 -15.85 -26.87
N ASN A 577 21.04 -15.53 -27.28
CA ASN A 577 21.31 -15.01 -28.62
C ASN A 577 21.43 -16.12 -29.68
N GLN A 578 21.45 -17.39 -29.28
CA GLN A 578 21.55 -18.52 -30.20
C GLN A 578 20.20 -18.90 -30.79
N VAL A 579 20.25 -19.47 -32.00
CA VAL A 579 19.11 -20.07 -32.65
C VAL A 579 18.81 -21.42 -32.00
N LEU A 580 17.56 -21.61 -31.56
CA LEU A 580 17.10 -22.88 -31.00
C LEU A 580 16.03 -23.47 -31.92
N ALA A 581 16.11 -24.78 -32.17
CA ALA A 581 15.07 -25.48 -32.92
C ALA A 581 13.78 -25.54 -32.10
N VAL A 582 12.64 -25.29 -32.77
CA VAL A 582 11.32 -25.24 -32.13
C VAL A 582 10.96 -26.59 -31.52
N GLU A 583 11.34 -27.68 -32.19
CA GLU A 583 11.10 -29.06 -31.78
C GLU A 583 11.86 -29.41 -30.51
N ASP A 584 13.11 -28.96 -30.37
CA ASP A 584 13.94 -29.22 -29.18
C ASP A 584 13.40 -28.47 -27.96
N VAL A 585 12.99 -27.21 -28.14
CA VAL A 585 12.35 -26.44 -27.07
C VAL A 585 11.05 -27.11 -26.66
N ARG A 586 10.22 -27.55 -27.62
CA ARG A 586 8.97 -28.28 -27.32
C ARG A 586 9.24 -29.54 -26.50
N ALA A 587 10.21 -30.36 -26.90
CA ALA A 587 10.55 -31.61 -26.21
C ALA A 587 11.02 -31.38 -24.76
N VAL A 588 11.79 -30.30 -24.53
CA VAL A 588 12.16 -29.91 -23.17
C VAL A 588 10.91 -29.54 -22.36
N LEU A 589 10.02 -28.67 -22.86
CA LEU A 589 8.82 -28.29 -22.12
C LEU A 589 7.88 -29.47 -21.80
N GLU A 590 7.78 -30.44 -22.71
CA GLU A 590 7.02 -31.69 -22.53
C GLU A 590 7.57 -32.56 -21.39
N THR A 591 8.90 -32.54 -21.15
CA THR A 591 9.57 -33.33 -20.11
C THR A 591 9.33 -32.76 -18.71
N PHE A 592 9.04 -31.46 -18.58
CA PHE A 592 8.86 -30.77 -17.30
C PHE A 592 7.40 -30.46 -16.97
N THR A 593 6.43 -31.17 -17.55
CA THR A 593 4.97 -30.92 -17.36
C THR A 593 4.49 -31.04 -15.91
N ASP A 594 5.21 -31.77 -15.05
CA ASP A 594 4.89 -31.92 -13.63
C ASP A 594 5.20 -30.66 -12.80
N VAL A 595 6.16 -29.85 -13.25
CA VAL A 595 6.64 -28.64 -12.57
C VAL A 595 6.31 -27.35 -13.33
N LEU A 596 6.21 -27.41 -14.65
CA LEU A 596 5.91 -26.31 -15.56
C LEU A 596 4.39 -26.13 -15.72
N TYR A 597 3.86 -25.06 -15.17
CA TYR A 597 2.45 -24.68 -15.33
C TYR A 597 2.20 -23.85 -16.58
N ARG A 598 3.09 -22.90 -16.87
CA ARG A 598 3.01 -22.06 -18.07
C ARG A 598 4.41 -21.70 -18.56
N ALA A 599 4.59 -21.73 -19.87
CA ALA A 599 5.72 -21.08 -20.51
C ALA A 599 5.19 -20.05 -21.52
N LYS A 600 5.86 -18.91 -21.63
CA LYS A 600 5.63 -17.96 -22.71
C LYS A 600 6.96 -17.42 -23.20
N GLY A 601 7.04 -17.09 -24.49
CA GLY A 601 8.17 -16.34 -24.97
C GLY A 601 8.37 -16.31 -26.46
N MET A 602 9.49 -15.72 -26.88
CA MET A 602 9.88 -15.59 -28.27
C MET A 602 11.11 -16.48 -28.53
N LEU A 603 11.10 -17.24 -29.62
CA LEU A 603 12.26 -17.99 -30.08
C LEU A 603 12.88 -17.30 -31.28
N HIS A 604 14.19 -17.10 -31.23
CA HIS A 604 15.01 -16.73 -32.38
C HIS A 604 15.26 -17.99 -33.22
N ALA A 605 14.82 -18.00 -34.47
CA ALA A 605 14.99 -19.10 -35.41
C ALA A 605 15.78 -18.69 -36.67
N GLU A 606 16.22 -19.68 -37.45
CA GLU A 606 16.99 -19.46 -38.67
C GLU A 606 16.27 -18.55 -39.68
N ALA A 607 17.06 -17.87 -40.53
CA ALA A 607 16.59 -16.98 -41.59
C ALA A 607 15.78 -15.74 -41.13
N GLY A 608 16.02 -15.25 -39.90
CA GLY A 608 15.42 -14.00 -39.39
C GLY A 608 13.94 -14.10 -39.00
N ARG A 609 13.41 -15.34 -38.90
CA ARG A 609 12.04 -15.61 -38.45
C ARG A 609 12.03 -15.79 -36.93
N GLY A 610 11.00 -15.26 -36.28
CA GLY A 610 10.74 -15.50 -34.86
C GLY A 610 9.56 -16.42 -34.66
N TRP A 611 9.49 -17.10 -33.53
CA TRP A 611 8.30 -17.83 -33.10
C TRP A 611 7.82 -17.32 -31.75
N VAL A 612 6.51 -17.35 -31.52
CA VAL A 612 5.89 -17.10 -30.22
C VAL A 612 5.50 -18.44 -29.62
N VAL A 613 6.04 -18.74 -28.45
CA VAL A 613 5.75 -19.92 -27.65
C VAL A 613 4.70 -19.56 -26.61
N GLN A 614 3.63 -20.34 -26.58
CA GLN A 614 2.62 -20.31 -25.53
C GLN A 614 2.36 -21.74 -25.05
N TRP A 615 2.70 -22.01 -23.80
CA TRP A 615 2.49 -23.30 -23.16
C TRP A 615 1.60 -23.13 -21.94
N THR A 616 0.57 -23.96 -21.80
CA THR A 616 -0.28 -24.03 -20.61
C THR A 616 -0.54 -25.50 -20.31
N LYS A 617 0.03 -26.05 -19.23
CA LYS A 617 -0.08 -27.43 -18.67
C LYS A 617 -0.36 -28.59 -19.66
N THR A 618 -1.45 -28.57 -20.41
CA THR A 618 -1.91 -29.55 -21.40
C THR A 618 -1.70 -29.17 -22.87
N GLN A 619 -1.37 -27.92 -23.20
CA GLN A 619 -1.33 -27.42 -24.57
C GLN A 619 -0.08 -26.58 -24.86
N CYS A 620 0.61 -26.93 -25.95
CA CYS A 620 1.72 -26.18 -26.52
C CYS A 620 1.32 -25.60 -27.86
N VAL A 621 1.31 -24.27 -27.97
CA VAL A 621 1.07 -23.56 -29.21
C VAL A 621 2.32 -22.75 -29.54
N ILE A 622 2.93 -23.04 -30.69
CA ILE A 622 4.07 -22.28 -31.20
C ILE A 622 3.69 -21.75 -32.57
N THR A 623 3.58 -20.43 -32.70
CA THR A 623 3.14 -19.74 -33.93
C THR A 623 4.23 -18.82 -34.46
N PRO A 624 4.30 -18.54 -35.78
CA PRO A 624 5.22 -17.55 -36.31
C PRO A 624 4.99 -16.17 -35.66
N SER A 625 6.07 -15.48 -35.28
CA SER A 625 6.02 -14.12 -34.76
C SER A 625 5.73 -13.14 -35.89
N ALA A 626 4.86 -12.15 -35.63
CA ALA A 626 4.57 -11.06 -36.55
C ALA A 626 5.76 -10.08 -36.72
N ARG A 627 6.71 -10.09 -35.78
CA ARG A 627 7.93 -9.25 -35.79
C ARG A 627 9.19 -10.12 -35.80
N PRO A 628 10.29 -9.67 -36.43
CA PRO A 628 11.58 -10.35 -36.34
C PRO A 628 12.02 -10.46 -34.88
N VAL A 629 12.56 -11.62 -34.50
CA VAL A 629 13.05 -11.88 -33.14
C VAL A 629 14.56 -12.07 -33.24
N SER A 630 15.33 -11.20 -32.60
CA SER A 630 16.81 -11.24 -32.62
C SER A 630 17.41 -12.02 -31.45
N GLN A 631 16.60 -12.36 -30.45
CA GLN A 631 17.03 -13.06 -29.23
C GLN A 631 15.89 -13.96 -28.74
N THR A 632 16.22 -15.19 -28.36
CA THR A 632 15.30 -16.07 -27.66
C THR A 632 15.09 -15.58 -26.23
N GLN A 633 13.84 -15.42 -25.83
CA GLN A 633 13.43 -15.02 -24.49
C GLN A 633 12.24 -15.86 -24.07
N LEU A 634 12.39 -16.69 -23.03
CA LEU A 634 11.33 -17.54 -22.50
C LEU A 634 11.15 -17.28 -21.01
N VAL A 635 9.92 -17.39 -20.53
CA VAL A 635 9.53 -17.25 -19.14
C VAL A 635 8.73 -18.48 -18.75
N PHE A 636 9.10 -19.08 -17.62
CA PHE A 636 8.49 -20.30 -17.07
C PHE A 636 7.87 -20.01 -15.71
N ILE A 637 6.71 -20.62 -15.47
CA ILE A 637 5.92 -20.46 -14.24
C ILE A 637 5.63 -21.83 -13.66
N GLY A 638 5.86 -21.98 -12.36
CA GLY A 638 5.62 -23.22 -11.62
C GLY A 638 5.66 -23.00 -10.10
N MET A 639 5.45 -24.07 -9.33
CA MET A 639 5.47 -24.03 -7.86
C MET A 639 6.73 -24.65 -7.25
N ASP A 640 7.48 -25.39 -8.04
CA ASP A 640 8.76 -26.00 -7.67
C ASP A 640 9.89 -25.22 -8.33
N GLU A 641 10.51 -24.32 -7.56
CA GLU A 641 11.60 -23.46 -8.01
C GLU A 641 12.79 -24.27 -8.54
N ALA A 642 13.18 -25.32 -7.83
CA ALA A 642 14.30 -26.18 -8.23
C ALA A 642 14.01 -26.91 -9.56
N GLY A 643 12.77 -27.35 -9.76
CA GLY A 643 12.33 -27.95 -11.02
C GLY A 643 12.36 -26.96 -12.20
N LEU A 644 11.98 -25.70 -11.98
CA LEU A 644 12.07 -24.65 -13.01
C LEU A 644 13.52 -24.27 -13.35
N GLU A 645 14.42 -24.27 -12.36
CA GLU A 645 15.86 -24.03 -12.59
C GLU A 645 16.48 -25.16 -13.44
N GLN A 646 16.12 -26.42 -13.19
CA GLN A 646 16.56 -27.56 -14.00
C GLN A 646 16.07 -27.46 -15.45
N LEU A 647 14.84 -26.98 -15.66
CA LEU A 647 14.31 -26.71 -17.01
C LEU A 647 15.17 -25.67 -17.74
N VAL A 648 15.49 -24.55 -17.09
CA VAL A 648 16.35 -23.50 -17.67
C VAL A 648 17.75 -24.03 -17.97
N GLN A 649 18.32 -24.83 -17.07
CA GLN A 649 19.60 -25.49 -17.29
C GLN A 649 19.56 -26.43 -18.51
N ARG A 650 18.46 -27.16 -18.71
CA ARG A 650 18.27 -28.02 -19.88
C ARG A 650 18.24 -27.24 -21.19
N LEU A 651 17.60 -26.07 -21.19
CA LEU A 651 17.61 -25.17 -22.35
C LEU A 651 19.01 -24.57 -22.63
N HIS A 652 19.83 -24.35 -21.60
CA HIS A 652 21.24 -23.99 -21.79
C HIS A 652 22.07 -25.16 -22.36
N CYS A 653 21.75 -26.42 -22.02
CA CYS A 653 22.42 -27.58 -22.62
C CYS A 653 22.19 -27.69 -24.13
N LEU A 654 20.99 -27.31 -24.61
CA LEU A 654 20.69 -27.26 -26.06
C LEU A 654 21.63 -26.30 -26.82
N GLN A 655 22.11 -25.24 -26.17
CA GLN A 655 23.05 -24.27 -26.77
C GLN A 655 24.47 -24.83 -26.93
N THR A 656 24.84 -25.82 -26.13
CA THR A 656 26.22 -26.32 -26.00
C THR A 656 26.43 -27.69 -26.63
N GLY A 657 25.37 -28.33 -27.13
CA GLY A 657 25.42 -29.68 -27.72
C GLY A 657 25.74 -30.79 -26.72
N SER A 658 25.65 -30.51 -25.41
CA SER A 658 25.95 -31.46 -24.35
C SER A 658 24.68 -32.19 -23.92
N VAL A 659 24.64 -33.52 -24.12
CA VAL A 659 23.56 -34.38 -23.65
C VAL A 659 23.80 -34.66 -22.15
N ALA A 660 22.91 -34.16 -21.30
CA ALA A 660 22.79 -34.63 -19.91
C ALA A 660 21.58 -35.56 -19.75
#